data_AF-A0A1P8U711-F1
#
_entry.id   AF-A0A1P8U711-F1
#
_cell.length_a   1.000
_cell.length_b   1.000
_cell.length_c   1.000
_cell.angle_alpha   90.00
_cell.angle_beta   90.00
_cell.angle_gamma   90.00
#
_symmetry.space_group_name_H-M   'P 1'
#
loop_
_entity.id
_entity.type
_entity.pdbx_description
1 polymer ?
#
loop_
_entity_poly.entity_id
_entity_poly.type
_entity_poly.pdbx_seq_one_letter_code
_entity_poly.pdbx_strand_id
1 'polypeptide(L)'
;MRGVSDADHGYSVTPADLDLSEPGVVVTHVAESERARLREEAAQLGGRSTLLHYTDAGDAGIDITKAHPGSLPQFITGRSTLLSNLFRDEVALRTARLAAERIAAKDVELRTTRGLDAVHLAVAIAGWRIGGVSYAAPVLLRPLAIRRHHADFDLKLHGSFTLNPELVAAARTHFGIVLDGRALAELAYDDGVFKPQPVIDHLRALTAHVDTFTVLPRLVVSTFADVSSAMGRDAGDLDHPVLNALAGHDADREDLSIVRMPPPAVDADERPPAADRLLLDADAEQEAVLARIVAGQSLAVHTLPGTGGTQTVINAVGELVRAGKRVLVVSARRSTLEGVRHRLAGIGLPGLAVSPRHLHRDLIRAIARNEKATQPKVADVDDALVRLRTVLRDYRDALTQRHPRVEVSPLEALRTLTTIAAGTPQPSAATRFDIATLQALGTRRAEAAHALATAARLGEFRFGPDDSPWYGVAFATTQQARDAHALAGRLHRTDVPAILERGYALIAQTRMRPFSTVAELGAYVQLLQGIRASLDRFSLTVFERPLGELIQAHAPRRDAPSLSGAQRRRLKGLSKEYVRPGMHITDMHESLVRVQQQRTQWQQLVEPGVIPEIPLGLDDVAAAWQRVAADLGQLDRVLGRTESLASLPIPHLLRTLAGLAAESDVFDNLVERATLRGELAEMGLEELLTELSVRHVPEAHVAAEFEFAWWQSALEAMLRSDRALLGANTAVVDRLERDYRLVDEAHAASAGPLLAAELATKWRIAVVDEADEAARLKHLLRSGGANAAELVAAAPTLVRTLAPVWLASPYEVPQIPDATPFDVVIVADAGALCLAEAAPALRRGGQIVAFGDPVTQKPTPFRVGAGAATADDEPEGDFDEVSVFERLTELIPVDTLTRSYRAGGEDLAELVNDAFYDGRLVSIPWAGSYLGRGSLSVDYVEGGTGTPDPVTGAVESPDAEVARVVTLVVEHAVNRPTESLMVVTASVRHAERVRQAVAAAFAGRSDVADFVGRDTAEPFAVLGLEESVAESRDRVVFSLGFGLTKHGRVLSDFGDLSGEDGERLLTVGMTRARRSMVIVSSIRPSAFDEGRLESGAATLMSILGGIAARARQSRLEDLADPLTLTLAGHLRALGISVDVDYRGRLPLVAQYKGKAVVVESDSDTVRETLRESLRLRPQVLRRLGWHYVRVHAFDLYSDPAGVAARIAAILGAPPETPTADTVTQPIDVLD
;
A
#
# COMPACT_ATOMS: atom_id res chain seq x y z
N MET A 1 14.86 -49.27 -19.17
CA MET A 1 16.05 -50.09 -19.44
C MET A 1 16.80 -50.22 -18.12
N ARG A 2 17.07 -51.45 -17.67
CA ARG A 2 17.69 -51.77 -16.38
C ARG A 2 19.12 -51.24 -16.30
N GLY A 3 19.49 -50.66 -15.17
CA GLY A 3 20.87 -50.34 -14.78
C GLY A 3 20.94 -50.32 -13.26
N VAL A 4 21.53 -51.38 -12.70
CA VAL A 4 21.80 -51.59 -11.28
C VAL A 4 22.99 -50.73 -10.87
N SER A 5 22.92 -50.01 -9.76
CA SER A 5 24.09 -49.72 -8.93
C SER A 5 23.73 -49.94 -7.48
N ASP A 6 24.31 -50.98 -6.90
CA ASP A 6 24.49 -51.14 -5.46
C ASP A 6 25.16 -49.90 -4.88
N ALA A 7 24.54 -49.29 -3.88
CA ALA A 7 25.18 -48.43 -2.91
C ALA A 7 24.46 -48.61 -1.57
N ASP A 8 25.19 -49.24 -0.64
CA ASP A 8 24.92 -49.51 0.77
C ASP A 8 23.67 -48.86 1.37
N HIS A 9 22.65 -49.69 1.62
CA HIS A 9 21.70 -49.43 2.70
C HIS A 9 22.43 -49.71 4.01
N GLY A 10 22.95 -48.66 4.64
CA GLY A 10 23.31 -48.71 6.05
C GLY A 10 22.06 -49.09 6.83
N TYR A 11 22.02 -50.32 7.36
CA TYR A 11 21.10 -50.66 8.43
C TYR A 11 21.39 -49.70 9.59
N SER A 12 20.55 -48.69 9.78
CA SER A 12 20.58 -47.91 11.02
C SER A 12 20.12 -48.85 12.14
N VAL A 13 21.06 -49.33 12.94
CA VAL A 13 20.76 -49.99 14.21
C VAL A 13 20.07 -48.96 15.07
N THR A 14 18.76 -49.09 15.26
CA THR A 14 18.02 -48.30 16.25
C THR A 14 18.31 -48.86 17.64
N PRO A 15 18.16 -48.09 18.73
CA PRO A 15 18.26 -48.65 20.08
C PRO A 15 17.29 -49.82 20.34
N ALA A 16 16.22 -49.94 19.55
CA ALA A 16 15.31 -51.09 19.58
C ALA A 16 15.90 -52.36 18.96
N ASP A 17 16.96 -52.26 18.15
CA ASP A 17 17.71 -53.38 17.56
C ASP A 17 18.84 -53.88 18.48
N LEU A 18 19.10 -53.19 19.60
CA LEU A 18 20.03 -53.63 20.65
C LEU A 18 19.35 -54.63 21.59
N ASP A 19 19.12 -55.85 21.11
CA ASP A 19 18.73 -56.97 21.96
C ASP A 19 19.99 -57.64 22.54
N LEU A 20 20.63 -56.99 23.53
CA LEU A 20 21.83 -57.51 24.20
C LEU A 20 21.72 -57.42 25.72
N SER A 21 21.02 -58.40 26.29
CA SER A 21 21.57 -59.40 27.23
C SER A 21 22.43 -58.98 28.43
N GLU A 22 22.35 -57.75 28.96
CA GLU A 22 22.84 -57.42 30.31
C GLU A 22 21.68 -57.27 31.31
N PRO A 23 21.57 -58.13 32.34
CA PRO A 23 20.53 -57.98 33.37
C PRO A 23 20.80 -56.73 34.20
N GLY A 24 20.08 -55.64 33.92
CA GLY A 24 20.07 -54.42 34.73
C GLY A 24 20.16 -53.10 33.97
N VAL A 25 20.39 -53.10 32.66
CA VAL A 25 20.44 -51.87 31.84
C VAL A 25 19.12 -51.69 31.10
N VAL A 26 18.33 -50.69 31.49
CA VAL A 26 17.12 -50.28 30.76
C VAL A 26 17.52 -49.21 29.75
N VAL A 27 17.50 -49.54 28.46
CA VAL A 27 17.69 -48.56 27.38
C VAL A 27 16.39 -47.75 27.28
N THR A 28 16.41 -46.50 27.72
CA THR A 28 15.28 -45.58 27.61
C THR A 28 15.46 -44.64 26.42
N HIS A 29 14.36 -44.29 25.75
CA HIS A 29 14.38 -43.27 24.71
C HIS A 29 14.86 -41.94 25.29
N VAL A 30 15.67 -41.16 24.56
CA VAL A 30 16.25 -39.89 25.05
C VAL A 30 15.19 -38.91 25.53
N ALA A 31 14.01 -38.93 24.90
CA ALA A 31 12.89 -38.07 25.25
C ALA A 31 12.15 -38.49 26.53
N GLU A 32 12.41 -39.66 27.11
CA GLU A 32 11.55 -40.20 28.19
C GLU A 32 11.59 -39.35 29.46
N SER A 33 12.74 -38.75 29.81
CA SER A 33 12.83 -37.84 30.96
C SER A 33 11.96 -36.59 30.78
N GLU A 34 11.99 -36.02 29.58
CA GLU A 34 11.16 -34.86 29.24
C GLU A 34 9.67 -35.23 29.16
N ARG A 35 9.33 -36.39 28.60
CA ARG A 35 7.94 -36.89 28.60
C ARG A 35 7.43 -37.11 30.03
N ALA A 36 8.25 -37.64 30.93
CA ALA A 36 7.91 -37.79 32.34
C ALA A 36 7.66 -36.42 33.00
N ARG A 37 8.54 -35.44 32.77
CA ARG A 37 8.36 -34.05 33.24
C ARG A 37 7.05 -33.44 32.74
N LEU A 38 6.77 -33.56 31.43
CA LEU A 38 5.54 -33.04 30.83
C LEU A 38 4.28 -33.70 31.39
N ARG A 39 4.31 -35.00 31.71
CA ARG A 39 3.19 -35.69 32.37
C ARG A 39 2.94 -35.14 33.78
N GLU A 40 4.01 -34.87 34.53
CA GLU A 40 3.92 -34.29 35.88
C GLU A 40 3.37 -32.85 35.82
N GLU A 41 3.91 -32.00 34.94
CA GLU A 41 3.42 -30.64 34.71
C GLU A 41 1.94 -30.64 34.27
N ALA A 42 1.57 -31.50 33.31
CA ALA A 42 0.20 -31.62 32.82
C ALA A 42 -0.80 -32.00 33.94
N ALA A 43 -0.37 -32.80 34.92
CA ALA A 43 -1.18 -33.19 36.07
C ALA A 43 -1.36 -32.08 37.11
N GLN A 44 -0.61 -30.98 37.01
CA GLN A 44 -0.69 -29.82 37.91
C GLN A 44 -1.38 -28.60 37.27
N LEU A 45 -1.59 -28.60 35.95
CA LEU A 45 -2.21 -27.48 35.22
C LEU A 45 -3.61 -27.13 35.75
N GLY A 46 -3.83 -25.83 35.96
CA GLY A 46 -5.09 -25.29 36.48
C GLY A 46 -5.28 -25.47 37.99
N GLY A 47 -4.25 -25.96 38.69
CA GLY A 47 -4.29 -26.25 40.12
C GLY A 47 -5.16 -27.44 40.47
N ARG A 48 -5.56 -27.55 41.75
CA ARG A 48 -6.43 -28.62 42.22
C ARG A 48 -7.80 -28.56 41.55
N SER A 49 -8.26 -29.71 41.07
CA SER A 49 -9.55 -29.86 40.41
C SER A 49 -10.70 -29.41 41.33
N THR A 50 -11.39 -28.33 40.98
CA THR A 50 -12.57 -27.87 41.74
C THR A 50 -13.78 -28.80 41.55
N LEU A 51 -13.68 -29.76 40.63
CA LEU A 51 -14.62 -30.86 40.48
C LEU A 51 -14.47 -31.97 41.52
N LEU A 52 -13.34 -32.05 42.23
CA LEU A 52 -13.09 -33.05 43.28
C LEU A 52 -12.71 -32.44 44.63
N HIS A 53 -12.21 -31.21 44.64
CA HIS A 53 -11.68 -30.51 45.81
C HIS A 53 -12.28 -29.11 45.96
N TYR A 54 -13.60 -28.98 45.85
CA TYR A 54 -14.29 -27.72 46.12
C TYR A 54 -14.14 -27.31 47.60
N THR A 55 -13.61 -26.12 47.84
CA THR A 55 -13.48 -25.54 49.18
C THR A 55 -14.56 -24.48 49.41
N ASP A 56 -15.25 -24.60 50.54
CA ASP A 56 -16.33 -23.70 50.94
C ASP A 56 -15.82 -22.56 51.84
N ALA A 57 -14.65 -22.00 51.49
CA ALA A 57 -14.22 -20.74 52.09
C ALA A 57 -15.26 -19.67 51.74
N GLY A 58 -15.66 -18.82 52.68
CA GLY A 58 -16.85 -17.94 52.56
C GLY A 58 -16.82 -16.92 51.41
N ASP A 59 -15.73 -16.86 50.66
CA ASP A 59 -15.49 -16.02 49.49
C ASP A 59 -15.28 -16.81 48.18
N ALA A 60 -15.27 -18.15 48.25
CA ALA A 60 -15.03 -19.05 47.13
C ALA A 60 -16.31 -19.41 46.34
N GLY A 61 -17.50 -19.17 46.89
CA GLY A 61 -18.76 -19.55 46.28
C GLY A 61 -19.96 -18.74 46.80
N ILE A 62 -20.99 -18.60 45.96
CA ILE A 62 -22.27 -18.02 46.35
C ILE A 62 -23.21 -19.16 46.73
N ASP A 63 -23.47 -19.33 48.03
CA ASP A 63 -24.44 -20.31 48.53
C ASP A 63 -25.87 -19.76 48.43
N ILE A 64 -26.63 -20.28 47.47
CA ILE A 64 -28.03 -19.90 47.23
C ILE A 64 -29.02 -20.93 47.80
N THR A 65 -28.57 -21.86 48.65
CA THR A 65 -29.43 -22.90 49.26
C THR A 65 -30.58 -22.27 50.08
N LYS A 66 -30.33 -21.11 50.70
CA LYS A 66 -31.32 -20.34 51.46
C LYS A 66 -31.91 -19.15 50.67
N ALA A 67 -31.80 -19.16 49.34
CA ALA A 67 -32.31 -18.07 48.50
C ALA A 67 -33.83 -17.90 48.61
N HIS A 68 -34.30 -16.70 48.28
CA HIS A 68 -35.70 -16.32 48.41
C HIS A 68 -36.63 -17.23 47.58
N PRO A 69 -37.68 -17.85 48.17
CA PRO A 69 -38.54 -18.83 47.49
C PRO A 69 -39.27 -18.30 46.26
N GLY A 70 -39.53 -16.99 46.18
CA GLY A 70 -40.19 -16.37 45.02
C GLY A 70 -39.27 -16.15 43.80
N SER A 71 -37.95 -16.07 44.04
CA SER A 71 -36.95 -15.75 43.00
C SER A 71 -36.22 -17.01 42.52
N LEU A 72 -36.02 -17.98 43.41
CA LEU A 72 -35.29 -19.21 43.12
C LEU A 72 -35.90 -20.03 41.95
N PRO A 73 -37.23 -20.24 41.83
CA PRO A 73 -37.82 -20.94 40.68
C PRO A 73 -37.58 -20.20 39.34
N GLN A 74 -37.60 -18.87 39.36
CA GLN A 74 -37.35 -18.06 38.17
C GLN A 74 -35.88 -18.17 37.72
N PHE A 75 -34.97 -18.14 38.68
CA PHE A 75 -33.55 -18.35 38.44
C PHE A 75 -33.25 -19.76 37.89
N ILE A 76 -33.79 -20.81 38.53
CA ILE A 76 -33.60 -22.21 38.11
C ILE A 76 -34.16 -22.45 36.69
N THR A 77 -35.22 -21.76 36.29
CA THR A 77 -35.76 -21.84 34.92
C THR A 77 -34.94 -21.07 33.88
N GLY A 78 -33.86 -20.40 34.28
CA GLY A 78 -32.89 -19.73 33.38
C GLY A 78 -33.19 -18.26 33.10
N ARG A 79 -34.09 -17.61 33.87
CA ARG A 79 -34.29 -16.16 33.78
C ARG A 79 -33.13 -15.42 34.44
N SER A 80 -32.70 -14.32 33.81
CA SER A 80 -31.77 -13.37 34.45
C SER A 80 -32.34 -12.92 35.78
N THR A 81 -31.54 -13.09 36.84
CA THR A 81 -31.94 -12.77 38.21
C THR A 81 -30.82 -11.98 38.88
N LEU A 82 -31.16 -10.80 39.41
CA LEU A 82 -30.25 -10.01 40.23
C LEU A 82 -29.95 -10.73 41.55
N LEU A 83 -28.69 -10.65 41.98
CA LEU A 83 -28.22 -11.24 43.22
C LEU A 83 -29.00 -10.73 44.43
N SER A 84 -29.32 -9.42 44.46
CA SER A 84 -30.17 -8.81 45.49
C SER A 84 -31.60 -9.37 45.54
N ASN A 85 -32.12 -9.94 44.45
CA ASN A 85 -33.43 -10.60 44.46
C ASN A 85 -33.38 -12.01 45.07
N LEU A 86 -32.20 -12.63 45.16
CA LEU A 86 -31.99 -13.95 45.75
C LEU A 86 -31.80 -13.88 47.27
N PHE A 87 -31.23 -12.78 47.79
CA PHE A 87 -30.93 -12.61 49.22
C PHE A 87 -31.71 -11.44 49.82
N ARG A 88 -32.51 -11.72 50.87
CA ARG A 88 -33.21 -10.67 51.64
C ARG A 88 -32.42 -10.14 52.83
N ASP A 89 -31.48 -10.94 53.35
CA ASP A 89 -30.64 -10.58 54.49
C ASP A 89 -29.43 -9.76 54.00
N GLU A 90 -29.19 -8.59 54.61
CA GLU A 90 -28.13 -7.69 54.17
C GLU A 90 -26.72 -8.25 54.37
N VAL A 91 -26.51 -9.06 55.41
CA VAL A 91 -25.20 -9.69 55.68
C VAL A 91 -24.94 -10.78 54.66
N ALA A 92 -25.94 -11.65 54.40
CA ALA A 92 -25.85 -12.67 53.37
C ALA A 92 -25.65 -12.07 51.97
N LEU A 93 -26.36 -10.99 51.64
CA LEU A 93 -26.18 -10.28 50.38
C LEU A 93 -24.77 -9.67 50.27
N ARG A 94 -24.22 -9.11 51.35
CA ARG A 94 -22.85 -8.58 51.36
C ARG A 94 -21.82 -9.66 51.09
N THR A 95 -21.92 -10.80 51.77
CA THR A 95 -21.03 -11.95 51.54
C THR A 95 -21.17 -12.49 50.11
N ALA A 96 -22.41 -12.63 49.62
CA ALA A 96 -22.69 -13.08 48.26
C ALA A 96 -22.10 -12.12 47.20
N ARG A 97 -22.14 -10.80 47.43
CA ARG A 97 -21.54 -9.80 46.53
C ARG A 97 -20.02 -9.91 46.47
N LEU A 98 -19.35 -10.12 47.60
CA LEU A 98 -17.90 -10.32 47.63
C LEU A 98 -17.48 -11.60 46.87
N ALA A 99 -18.22 -12.70 47.07
CA ALA A 99 -17.99 -13.93 46.31
C ALA A 99 -18.29 -13.72 44.81
N ALA A 100 -19.38 -13.03 44.46
CA ALA A 100 -19.75 -12.71 43.09
C ALA A 100 -18.69 -11.87 42.36
N GLU A 101 -18.09 -10.90 43.05
CA GLU A 101 -17.01 -10.07 42.49
C GLU A 101 -15.77 -10.90 42.16
N ARG A 102 -15.37 -11.81 43.06
CA ARG A 102 -14.23 -12.71 42.82
C ARG A 102 -14.50 -13.74 41.73
N ILE A 103 -15.69 -14.36 41.73
CA ILE A 103 -16.08 -15.31 40.69
C ILE A 103 -16.15 -14.60 39.33
N ALA A 104 -16.69 -13.38 39.26
CA ALA A 104 -16.75 -12.62 38.02
C ALA A 104 -15.34 -12.22 37.52
N ALA A 105 -14.43 -11.81 38.41
CA ALA A 105 -13.05 -11.53 38.05
C ALA A 105 -12.33 -12.79 37.53
N LYS A 106 -12.46 -13.92 38.24
CA LYS A 106 -11.89 -15.21 37.85
C LYS A 106 -12.50 -15.74 36.54
N ASP A 107 -13.79 -15.54 36.32
CA ASP A 107 -14.46 -15.87 35.06
C ASP A 107 -13.88 -15.09 33.88
N VAL A 108 -13.65 -13.78 34.05
CA VAL A 108 -13.00 -12.97 33.03
C VAL A 108 -11.61 -13.52 32.73
N GLU A 109 -10.75 -13.70 33.73
CA GLU A 109 -9.40 -14.26 33.59
C GLU A 109 -9.38 -15.61 32.84
N LEU A 110 -10.15 -16.59 33.34
CA LEU A 110 -10.18 -17.94 32.77
C LEU A 110 -10.78 -17.95 31.36
N ARG A 111 -11.81 -17.14 31.11
CA ARG A 111 -12.45 -17.09 29.79
C ARG A 111 -11.57 -16.38 28.78
N THR A 112 -10.93 -15.26 29.12
CA THR A 112 -10.16 -14.45 28.16
C THR A 112 -8.79 -15.05 27.88
N THR A 113 -8.05 -15.43 28.93
CA THR A 113 -6.66 -15.90 28.82
C THR A 113 -6.54 -17.41 28.62
N ARG A 114 -7.52 -18.21 29.09
CA ARG A 114 -7.47 -19.68 29.05
C ARG A 114 -8.56 -20.32 28.16
N GLY A 115 -9.56 -19.55 27.72
CA GLY A 115 -10.69 -20.07 26.95
C GLY A 115 -11.56 -21.04 27.76
N LEU A 116 -11.52 -20.98 29.08
CA LEU A 116 -12.24 -21.86 29.99
C LEU A 116 -13.54 -21.21 30.47
N ASP A 117 -14.66 -21.88 30.22
CA ASP A 117 -15.97 -21.50 30.76
C ASP A 117 -16.19 -22.24 32.09
N ALA A 118 -15.66 -21.70 33.19
CA ALA A 118 -15.61 -22.41 34.47
C ALA A 118 -16.81 -22.14 35.38
N VAL A 119 -17.59 -21.08 35.18
CA VAL A 119 -18.67 -20.73 36.13
C VAL A 119 -19.88 -21.64 35.97
N HIS A 120 -20.22 -22.34 37.05
CA HIS A 120 -21.38 -23.24 37.08
C HIS A 120 -22.18 -23.07 38.38
N LEU A 121 -23.46 -23.38 38.30
CA LEU A 121 -24.28 -23.75 39.44
C LEU A 121 -24.06 -25.23 39.74
N ALA A 122 -23.46 -25.53 40.88
CA ALA A 122 -23.42 -26.84 41.48
C ALA A 122 -24.71 -27.13 42.25
N VAL A 123 -25.27 -28.31 42.04
CA VAL A 123 -26.42 -28.83 42.78
C VAL A 123 -26.03 -30.12 43.47
N ALA A 124 -26.09 -30.06 44.79
CA ALA A 124 -25.51 -30.99 45.75
C ALA A 124 -23.98 -31.07 45.73
N ILE A 125 -23.40 -31.33 46.90
CA ILE A 125 -21.96 -31.57 47.09
C ILE A 125 -21.81 -32.96 47.70
N ALA A 126 -21.09 -33.84 47.02
CA ALA A 126 -20.64 -35.12 47.53
C ALA A 126 -19.30 -34.95 48.26
N GLY A 127 -19.17 -35.49 49.47
CA GLY A 127 -17.93 -35.45 50.24
C GLY A 127 -17.51 -36.82 50.71
N TRP A 128 -16.23 -37.15 50.60
CA TRP A 128 -15.66 -38.41 51.11
C TRP A 128 -14.19 -38.26 51.50
N ARG A 129 -13.63 -39.28 52.16
CA ARG A 129 -12.23 -39.27 52.60
C ARG A 129 -11.54 -40.60 52.30
N ILE A 130 -10.37 -40.56 51.66
CA ILE A 130 -9.52 -41.72 51.34
C ILE A 130 -8.06 -41.34 51.58
N GLY A 131 -7.29 -42.20 52.25
CA GLY A 131 -5.84 -42.00 52.39
C GLY A 131 -5.43 -40.70 53.11
N GLY A 132 -6.31 -40.14 53.95
CA GLY A 132 -6.07 -38.84 54.59
C GLY A 132 -6.49 -37.62 53.76
N VAL A 133 -6.77 -37.79 52.46
CA VAL A 133 -7.24 -36.73 51.56
C VAL A 133 -8.77 -36.62 51.63
N SER A 134 -9.26 -35.39 51.82
CA SER A 134 -10.68 -35.07 51.79
C SER A 134 -11.09 -34.59 50.40
N TYR A 135 -12.22 -35.09 49.93
CA TYR A 135 -12.83 -34.75 48.65
C TYR A 135 -14.16 -34.06 48.88
N ALA A 136 -14.46 -33.08 48.04
CA ALA A 136 -15.70 -32.34 47.98
C ALA A 136 -16.00 -32.04 46.52
N ALA A 137 -16.94 -32.79 45.95
CA ALA A 137 -17.26 -32.75 44.53
C ALA A 137 -18.68 -32.24 44.31
N PRO A 138 -18.92 -31.26 43.42
CA PRO A 138 -20.28 -30.96 42.97
C PRO A 138 -20.88 -32.20 42.31
N VAL A 139 -22.17 -32.45 42.52
CA VAL A 139 -22.86 -33.61 41.92
C VAL A 139 -23.36 -33.26 40.52
N LEU A 140 -24.30 -32.33 40.43
CA LEU A 140 -24.80 -31.81 39.15
C LEU A 140 -24.23 -30.42 38.90
N LEU A 141 -23.89 -30.14 37.65
CA LEU A 141 -23.37 -28.88 37.18
C LEU A 141 -24.28 -28.31 36.10
N ARG A 142 -24.58 -27.02 36.19
CA ARG A 142 -25.19 -26.27 35.09
C ARG A 142 -24.41 -25.00 34.80
N PRO A 143 -23.99 -24.79 33.55
CA PRO A 143 -23.28 -23.58 33.17
C PRO A 143 -24.05 -22.30 33.54
N LEU A 144 -23.33 -21.31 34.07
CA LEU A 144 -23.90 -20.04 34.54
C LEU A 144 -23.09 -18.85 34.04
N ALA A 145 -23.78 -17.84 33.53
CA ALA A 145 -23.21 -16.53 33.24
C ALA A 145 -23.42 -15.61 34.45
N ILE A 146 -22.33 -15.01 34.93
CA ILE A 146 -22.32 -13.99 35.98
C ILE A 146 -21.86 -12.67 35.38
N ARG A 147 -22.61 -11.60 35.63
CA ARG A 147 -22.30 -10.27 35.06
C ARG A 147 -22.51 -9.20 36.11
N ARG A 148 -21.65 -8.19 36.12
CA ARG A 148 -21.84 -7.01 36.98
C ARG A 148 -22.98 -6.15 36.42
N HIS A 149 -23.90 -5.73 37.28
CA HIS A 149 -25.03 -4.86 36.96
C HIS A 149 -25.10 -3.73 37.99
N HIS A 150 -24.46 -2.60 37.70
CA HIS A 150 -24.21 -1.50 38.63
C HIS A 150 -23.47 -1.97 39.92
N ALA A 151 -24.11 -1.84 41.08
CA ALA A 151 -23.60 -2.28 42.39
C ALA A 151 -24.04 -3.72 42.75
N ASP A 152 -24.65 -4.44 41.82
CA ASP A 152 -25.14 -5.81 42.01
C ASP A 152 -24.64 -6.73 40.87
N PHE A 153 -25.07 -7.99 40.86
CA PHE A 153 -24.71 -8.97 39.84
C PHE A 153 -25.94 -9.65 39.24
N ASP A 154 -25.98 -9.80 37.93
CA ASP A 154 -26.97 -10.61 37.21
C ASP A 154 -26.45 -12.03 37.03
N LEU A 155 -27.26 -13.01 37.41
CA LEU A 155 -26.98 -14.43 37.26
C LEU A 155 -27.96 -15.05 36.26
N LYS A 156 -27.43 -15.79 35.28
CA LYS A 156 -28.23 -16.45 34.25
C LYS A 156 -27.72 -17.84 33.94
N LEU A 157 -28.55 -18.86 34.17
CA LEU A 157 -28.24 -20.24 33.79
C LEU A 157 -28.39 -20.46 32.29
N HIS A 158 -27.52 -21.27 31.72
CA HIS A 158 -27.58 -21.72 30.34
C HIS A 158 -27.43 -23.24 30.23
N GLY A 159 -27.88 -23.80 29.11
CA GLY A 159 -27.84 -25.24 28.88
C GLY A 159 -28.67 -26.07 29.88
N SER A 160 -28.35 -27.36 29.94
CA SER A 160 -28.94 -28.35 30.84
C SER A 160 -27.99 -28.70 31.99
N PHE A 161 -28.51 -29.38 33.01
CA PHE A 161 -27.67 -29.99 34.04
C PHE A 161 -26.90 -31.19 33.46
N THR A 162 -25.67 -31.37 33.94
CA THR A 162 -24.81 -32.51 33.63
C THR A 162 -24.26 -33.06 34.95
N LEU A 163 -24.05 -34.38 35.03
CA LEU A 163 -23.37 -34.96 36.18
C LEU A 163 -21.88 -34.61 36.10
N ASN A 164 -21.26 -34.30 37.23
CA ASN A 164 -19.84 -34.03 37.31
C ASN A 164 -19.02 -35.24 36.80
N PRO A 165 -18.27 -35.10 35.70
CA PRO A 165 -17.55 -36.20 35.09
C PRO A 165 -16.43 -36.75 35.97
N GLU A 166 -15.76 -35.91 36.75
CA GLU A 166 -14.70 -36.37 37.65
C GLU A 166 -15.27 -37.10 38.87
N LEU A 167 -16.49 -36.77 39.31
CA LEU A 167 -17.21 -37.59 40.30
C LEU A 167 -17.53 -38.98 39.76
N VAL A 168 -17.91 -39.11 38.48
CA VAL A 168 -18.14 -40.41 37.82
C VAL A 168 -16.84 -41.22 37.77
N ALA A 169 -15.74 -40.59 37.37
CA ALA A 169 -14.43 -41.23 37.35
C ALA A 169 -13.99 -41.67 38.75
N ALA A 170 -14.10 -40.79 39.75
CA ALA A 170 -13.77 -41.09 41.13
C ALA A 170 -14.67 -42.20 41.72
N ALA A 171 -15.97 -42.21 41.43
CA ALA A 171 -16.89 -43.26 41.88
C ALA A 171 -16.45 -44.64 41.38
N ARG A 172 -16.02 -44.72 40.11
CA ARG A 172 -15.50 -45.95 39.51
C ARG A 172 -14.14 -46.35 40.08
N THR A 173 -13.20 -45.42 40.15
CA THR A 173 -11.82 -45.70 40.53
C THR A 173 -11.67 -45.95 42.03
N HIS A 174 -12.32 -45.14 42.87
CA HIS A 174 -12.20 -45.22 44.33
C HIS A 174 -13.12 -46.29 44.94
N PHE A 175 -14.30 -46.52 44.36
CA PHE A 175 -15.34 -47.36 44.97
C PHE A 175 -15.85 -48.49 44.06
N GLY A 176 -15.41 -48.58 42.80
CA GLY A 176 -15.92 -49.57 41.85
C GLY A 176 -17.37 -49.32 41.40
N ILE A 177 -17.93 -48.14 41.67
CA ILE A 177 -19.32 -47.80 41.35
C ILE A 177 -19.40 -47.21 39.95
N VAL A 178 -20.20 -47.81 39.07
CA VAL A 178 -20.46 -47.29 37.72
C VAL A 178 -21.69 -46.39 37.77
N LEU A 179 -21.51 -45.11 37.46
CA LEU A 179 -22.59 -44.13 37.38
C LEU A 179 -22.94 -43.84 35.91
N ASP A 180 -24.21 -44.02 35.54
CA ASP A 180 -24.73 -43.51 34.27
C ASP A 180 -25.08 -42.03 34.44
N GLY A 181 -24.14 -41.16 34.04
CA GLY A 181 -24.29 -39.73 34.21
C GLY A 181 -25.47 -39.13 33.45
N ARG A 182 -25.87 -39.70 32.31
CA ARG A 182 -26.99 -39.21 31.52
C ARG A 182 -28.32 -39.59 32.17
N ALA A 183 -28.48 -40.86 32.54
CA ALA A 183 -29.67 -41.32 33.24
C ALA A 183 -29.88 -40.55 34.56
N LEU A 184 -28.79 -40.29 35.30
CA LEU A 184 -28.84 -39.51 36.54
C LEU A 184 -29.19 -38.05 36.31
N ALA A 185 -28.65 -37.41 35.26
CA ALA A 185 -29.02 -36.03 34.93
C ALA A 185 -30.49 -35.92 34.46
N GLU A 186 -31.02 -36.93 33.77
CA GLU A 186 -32.42 -36.99 33.34
C GLU A 186 -33.38 -37.13 34.54
N LEU A 187 -33.00 -37.87 35.59
CA LEU A 187 -33.76 -37.95 36.86
C LEU A 187 -33.90 -36.59 37.57
N ALA A 188 -33.07 -35.60 37.23
CA ALA A 188 -33.18 -34.25 37.77
C ALA A 188 -34.35 -33.45 37.19
N TYR A 189 -35.10 -34.01 36.23
CA TYR A 189 -36.24 -33.38 35.59
C TYR A 189 -37.50 -34.24 35.71
N ASP A 190 -38.61 -33.59 36.08
CA ASP A 190 -39.94 -34.21 36.18
C ASP A 190 -40.96 -33.28 35.52
N ASP A 191 -41.61 -33.73 34.44
CA ASP A 191 -42.48 -32.92 33.56
C ASP A 191 -41.85 -31.56 33.14
N GLY A 192 -40.54 -31.55 32.89
CA GLY A 192 -39.78 -30.34 32.52
C GLY A 192 -39.46 -29.40 33.69
N VAL A 193 -39.85 -29.75 34.92
CA VAL A 193 -39.50 -29.02 36.14
C VAL A 193 -38.24 -29.63 36.75
N PHE A 194 -37.26 -28.79 37.08
CA PHE A 194 -36.03 -29.24 37.74
C PHE A 194 -36.30 -29.64 39.20
N LYS A 195 -35.98 -30.89 39.55
CA LYS A 195 -36.07 -31.47 40.89
C LYS A 195 -34.78 -32.25 41.18
N PRO A 196 -33.86 -31.73 42.01
CA PRO A 196 -32.57 -32.40 42.25
C PRO A 196 -32.64 -33.58 43.24
N GLN A 197 -33.73 -33.67 44.03
CA GLN A 197 -33.87 -34.65 45.11
C GLN A 197 -33.74 -36.12 44.65
N PRO A 198 -34.34 -36.57 43.53
CA PRO A 198 -34.20 -37.94 43.04
C PRO A 198 -32.74 -38.34 42.77
N VAL A 199 -31.92 -37.43 42.23
CA VAL A 199 -30.49 -37.68 41.96
C VAL A 199 -29.72 -37.85 43.27
N ILE A 200 -29.98 -36.98 44.25
CA ILE A 200 -29.35 -37.01 45.56
C ILE A 200 -29.69 -38.30 46.30
N ASP A 201 -30.95 -38.69 46.32
CA ASP A 201 -31.40 -39.90 47.00
C ASP A 201 -30.86 -41.17 46.31
N HIS A 202 -30.79 -41.17 44.99
CA HIS A 202 -30.18 -42.27 44.24
C HIS A 202 -28.69 -42.44 44.56
N LEU A 203 -27.92 -41.34 44.57
CA LEU A 203 -26.50 -41.40 44.94
C LEU A 203 -26.30 -41.85 46.38
N ARG A 204 -27.09 -41.34 47.34
CA ARG A 204 -27.04 -41.79 48.74
C ARG A 204 -27.33 -43.28 48.88
N ALA A 205 -28.29 -43.81 48.13
CA ALA A 205 -28.59 -45.23 48.13
C ALA A 205 -27.43 -46.07 47.57
N LEU A 206 -26.82 -45.62 46.47
CA LEU A 206 -25.66 -46.30 45.87
C LEU A 206 -24.43 -46.28 46.79
N THR A 207 -24.19 -45.18 47.50
CA THR A 207 -22.99 -45.00 48.33
C THR A 207 -23.24 -45.31 49.81
N ALA A 208 -24.40 -45.87 50.19
CA ALA A 208 -24.76 -46.13 51.59
C ALA A 208 -23.79 -47.07 52.33
N HIS A 209 -23.03 -47.88 51.57
CA HIS A 209 -22.03 -48.82 52.08
C HIS A 209 -20.63 -48.19 52.26
N VAL A 210 -20.46 -46.90 51.93
CA VAL A 210 -19.20 -46.17 52.03
C VAL A 210 -19.26 -45.22 53.22
N ASP A 211 -18.62 -45.59 54.33
CA ASP A 211 -18.75 -44.89 55.62
C ASP A 211 -18.37 -43.39 55.59
N THR A 212 -17.42 -42.99 54.73
CA THR A 212 -16.99 -41.59 54.64
C THR A 212 -17.78 -40.78 53.62
N PHE A 213 -18.62 -41.42 52.80
CA PHE A 213 -19.29 -40.76 51.69
C PHE A 213 -20.61 -40.11 52.12
N THR A 214 -20.77 -38.83 51.84
CA THR A 214 -21.96 -38.05 52.16
C THR A 214 -22.38 -37.21 50.96
N VAL A 215 -23.69 -36.96 50.82
CA VAL A 215 -24.21 -36.06 49.78
C VAL A 215 -25.07 -34.99 50.46
N LEU A 216 -24.64 -33.73 50.36
CA LEU A 216 -25.30 -32.57 50.96
C LEU A 216 -26.11 -31.81 49.89
N PRO A 217 -27.41 -31.52 50.12
CA PRO A 217 -28.28 -30.83 49.16
C PRO A 217 -28.02 -29.32 49.17
N ARG A 218 -26.89 -28.88 48.61
CA ARG A 218 -26.49 -27.47 48.51
C ARG A 218 -26.62 -26.93 47.10
N LEU A 219 -26.90 -25.64 46.97
CA LEU A 219 -26.90 -24.91 45.70
C LEU A 219 -25.80 -23.86 45.75
N VAL A 220 -24.74 -24.04 44.98
CA VAL A 220 -23.53 -23.21 45.06
C VAL A 220 -23.14 -22.73 43.67
N VAL A 221 -22.92 -21.43 43.51
CA VAL A 221 -22.33 -20.87 42.28
C VAL A 221 -20.86 -20.60 42.53
N SER A 222 -19.98 -21.18 41.73
CA SER A 222 -18.53 -21.00 41.78
C SER A 222 -17.86 -21.41 40.46
N THR A 223 -16.53 -21.42 40.41
CA THR A 223 -15.74 -21.91 39.29
C THR A 223 -15.46 -23.40 39.42
N PHE A 224 -16.07 -24.17 38.52
CA PHE A 224 -16.02 -25.63 38.45
C PHE A 224 -15.48 -26.07 37.09
N ALA A 225 -14.21 -26.50 37.07
CA ALA A 225 -13.58 -27.11 35.90
C ALA A 225 -12.42 -28.01 36.35
N ASP A 226 -12.06 -28.97 35.50
CA ASP A 226 -10.90 -29.83 35.66
C ASP A 226 -10.03 -29.72 34.40
N VAL A 227 -8.78 -29.31 34.60
CA VAL A 227 -7.78 -29.20 33.53
C VAL A 227 -6.75 -30.32 33.68
N SER A 228 -6.21 -30.47 34.89
CA SER A 228 -5.17 -31.46 35.22
C SER A 228 -5.53 -32.89 34.85
N SER A 229 -6.71 -33.40 35.21
CA SER A 229 -7.05 -34.80 34.92
C SER A 229 -7.22 -35.04 33.43
N ALA A 230 -7.82 -34.10 32.70
CA ALA A 230 -7.95 -34.17 31.24
C ALA A 230 -6.59 -34.11 30.53
N MET A 231 -5.73 -33.16 30.89
CA MET A 231 -4.38 -33.00 30.33
C MET A 231 -3.49 -34.20 30.66
N GLY A 232 -3.51 -34.68 31.90
CA GLY A 232 -2.75 -35.86 32.34
C GLY A 232 -3.17 -37.15 31.64
N ARG A 233 -4.48 -37.35 31.40
CA ARG A 233 -4.96 -38.47 30.58
C ARG A 233 -4.46 -38.37 29.14
N ASP A 234 -4.42 -37.17 28.57
CA ASP A 234 -3.92 -36.93 27.23
C ASP A 234 -2.41 -37.16 27.10
N ALA A 235 -1.67 -36.83 28.16
CA ALA A 235 -0.22 -36.99 28.25
C ALA A 235 0.24 -38.46 28.46
N GLY A 236 -0.67 -39.43 28.45
CA GLY A 236 -0.32 -40.85 28.56
C GLY A 236 0.68 -41.28 27.49
N ASP A 237 0.44 -40.87 26.23
CA ASP A 237 1.33 -41.10 25.09
C ASP A 237 1.80 -39.77 24.49
N LEU A 238 3.09 -39.50 24.66
CA LEU A 238 3.79 -38.31 24.17
C LEU A 238 4.88 -38.66 23.14
N ASP A 239 4.86 -39.87 22.58
CA ASP A 239 5.80 -40.25 21.54
C ASP A 239 5.43 -39.60 20.19
N HIS A 240 6.08 -38.47 19.90
CA HIS A 240 5.82 -37.70 18.69
C HIS A 240 7.09 -36.98 18.22
N PRO A 241 7.39 -36.95 16.90
CA PRO A 241 8.65 -36.37 16.39
C PRO A 241 8.96 -34.97 16.91
N VAL A 242 7.96 -34.09 16.96
CA VAL A 242 8.12 -32.71 17.47
C VAL A 242 8.51 -32.69 18.95
N LEU A 243 7.83 -33.49 19.79
CA LEU A 243 8.12 -33.55 21.22
C LEU A 243 9.48 -34.22 21.47
N ASN A 244 9.82 -35.23 20.68
CA ASN A 244 11.09 -35.94 20.74
C ASN A 244 12.26 -35.04 20.34
N ALA A 245 12.10 -34.27 19.26
CA ALA A 245 13.08 -33.28 18.82
C ALA A 245 13.30 -32.19 19.86
N LEU A 246 12.23 -31.66 20.46
CA LEU A 246 12.33 -30.73 21.58
C LEU A 246 13.08 -31.34 22.76
N ALA A 247 12.88 -32.63 23.01
CA ALA A 247 13.48 -33.37 24.12
C ALA A 247 14.91 -33.87 23.89
N GLY A 248 15.52 -33.67 22.71
CA GLY A 248 16.90 -34.11 22.48
C GLY A 248 17.13 -35.03 21.29
N HIS A 249 16.08 -35.55 20.64
CA HIS A 249 16.23 -36.64 19.68
C HIS A 249 16.78 -36.15 18.33
N ASP A 250 18.01 -36.55 18.00
CA ASP A 250 18.76 -36.02 16.85
C ASP A 250 18.08 -36.30 15.50
N ALA A 251 17.55 -37.50 15.28
CA ALA A 251 16.90 -37.85 14.01
C ALA A 251 15.61 -37.03 13.77
N ASP A 252 14.80 -36.86 14.82
CA ASP A 252 13.58 -36.04 14.70
C ASP A 252 13.92 -34.55 14.53
N ARG A 253 15.02 -34.07 15.13
CA ARG A 253 15.52 -32.70 14.89
C ARG A 253 15.97 -32.51 13.45
N GLU A 254 16.73 -33.47 12.92
CA GLU A 254 17.18 -33.44 11.53
C GLU A 254 15.96 -33.37 10.60
N ASP A 255 14.96 -34.24 10.79
CA ASP A 255 13.73 -34.28 10.00
C ASP A 255 12.93 -32.97 10.04
N LEU A 256 12.82 -32.33 11.21
CA LEU A 256 12.10 -31.05 11.35
C LEU A 256 12.88 -29.86 10.79
N SER A 257 14.21 -29.93 10.80
CA SER A 257 15.09 -28.88 10.26
C SER A 257 15.13 -28.85 8.73
N ILE A 258 14.61 -29.89 8.06
CA ILE A 258 14.56 -29.97 6.59
C ILE A 258 13.73 -28.80 6.05
N VAL A 259 14.41 -27.89 5.35
CA VAL A 259 13.77 -26.76 4.66
C VAL A 259 13.15 -27.25 3.36
N ARG A 260 11.83 -27.26 3.31
CA ARG A 260 11.04 -27.49 2.10
C ARG A 260 10.97 -26.19 1.32
N MET A 261 11.59 -26.19 0.13
CA MET A 261 11.50 -25.03 -0.76
C MET A 261 10.05 -24.91 -1.27
N PRO A 262 9.36 -23.78 -1.02
CA PRO A 262 8.10 -23.51 -1.67
C PRO A 262 8.34 -23.35 -3.19
N PRO A 263 7.32 -23.61 -4.02
CA PRO A 263 7.41 -23.25 -5.44
C PRO A 263 7.70 -21.74 -5.57
N PRO A 264 8.42 -21.32 -6.63
CA PRO A 264 8.71 -19.91 -6.85
C PRO A 264 7.41 -19.11 -6.86
N ALA A 265 7.39 -18.02 -6.08
CA ALA A 265 6.21 -17.16 -5.99
C ALA A 265 5.95 -16.54 -7.37
N VAL A 266 4.76 -16.77 -7.91
CA VAL A 266 4.26 -16.07 -9.10
C VAL A 266 3.71 -14.73 -8.64
N ASP A 267 4.10 -13.66 -9.33
CA ASP A 267 3.59 -12.31 -9.09
C ASP A 267 2.05 -12.31 -9.06
N ALA A 268 1.45 -11.57 -8.13
CA ALA A 268 0.02 -11.58 -7.91
C ALA A 268 -0.77 -11.13 -9.17
N ASP A 269 -0.18 -10.24 -9.97
CA ASP A 269 -0.78 -9.74 -11.20
C ASP A 269 -0.59 -10.70 -12.40
N GLU A 270 0.28 -11.70 -12.26
CA GLU A 270 0.49 -12.80 -13.22
C GLU A 270 -0.28 -14.07 -12.87
N ARG A 271 -0.76 -14.17 -11.63
CA ARG A 271 -1.43 -15.35 -11.11
C ARG A 271 -2.77 -15.58 -11.84
N PRO A 272 -3.03 -16.79 -12.35
CA PRO A 272 -4.34 -17.14 -12.88
C PRO A 272 -5.42 -16.98 -11.81
N PRO A 273 -6.63 -16.46 -12.13
CA PRO A 273 -7.71 -16.29 -11.16
C PRO A 273 -8.05 -17.56 -10.37
N ALA A 274 -7.91 -18.75 -10.98
CA ALA A 274 -8.15 -20.02 -10.32
C ALA A 274 -7.15 -20.32 -9.18
N ALA A 275 -5.95 -19.74 -9.21
CA ALA A 275 -4.91 -19.88 -8.19
C ALA A 275 -4.90 -18.70 -7.19
N ASP A 276 -5.67 -17.63 -7.45
CA ASP A 276 -5.77 -16.43 -6.60
C ASP A 276 -7.02 -16.50 -5.72
N ARG A 277 -7.08 -17.51 -4.82
CA ARG A 277 -8.29 -17.84 -4.04
C ARG A 277 -8.12 -17.70 -2.54
N LEU A 278 -7.26 -16.77 -2.12
CA LEU A 278 -7.12 -16.42 -0.71
C LEU A 278 -8.48 -15.97 -0.16
N LEU A 279 -8.80 -16.41 1.05
CA LEU A 279 -10.10 -16.13 1.67
C LEU A 279 -10.23 -14.67 2.09
N LEU A 280 -9.12 -14.03 2.41
CA LEU A 280 -8.99 -12.64 2.76
C LEU A 280 -7.75 -12.06 2.09
N ASP A 281 -7.72 -10.75 1.91
CA ASP A 281 -6.55 -10.06 1.34
C ASP A 281 -5.28 -10.33 2.16
N ALA A 282 -4.16 -10.48 1.46
CA ALA A 282 -2.84 -10.69 2.04
C ALA A 282 -1.79 -9.83 1.35
N ASP A 283 -0.81 -9.38 2.11
CA ASP A 283 0.40 -8.76 1.56
C ASP A 283 1.44 -9.82 1.17
N ALA A 284 2.56 -9.37 0.59
CA ALA A 284 3.63 -10.26 0.14
C ALA A 284 4.31 -11.06 1.27
N GLU A 285 4.40 -10.51 2.50
CA GLU A 285 4.98 -11.20 3.65
C GLU A 285 4.06 -12.35 4.09
N GLN A 286 2.76 -12.08 4.15
CA GLN A 286 1.73 -13.07 4.44
C GLN A 286 1.64 -14.14 3.35
N GLU A 287 1.69 -13.78 2.08
CA GLU A 287 1.71 -14.75 0.96
C GLU A 287 2.94 -15.66 1.00
N ALA A 288 4.12 -15.14 1.36
CA ALA A 288 5.33 -15.94 1.51
C ALA A 288 5.19 -16.99 2.62
N VAL A 289 4.63 -16.60 3.78
CA VAL A 289 4.30 -17.53 4.88
C VAL A 289 3.32 -18.60 4.40
N LEU A 290 2.24 -18.20 3.70
CA LEU A 290 1.23 -19.14 3.19
C LEU A 290 1.82 -20.16 2.21
N ALA A 291 2.72 -19.73 1.31
CA ALA A 291 3.38 -20.62 0.36
C ALA A 291 4.17 -21.74 1.06
N ARG A 292 4.85 -21.42 2.17
CA ARG A 292 5.59 -22.40 2.98
C ARG A 292 4.66 -23.36 3.73
N ILE A 293 3.56 -22.83 4.30
CA ILE A 293 2.54 -23.66 4.96
C ILE A 293 1.97 -24.69 3.96
N VAL A 294 1.60 -24.24 2.76
CA VAL A 294 1.04 -25.12 1.71
C VAL A 294 2.06 -26.14 1.19
N ALA A 295 3.35 -25.79 1.18
CA ALA A 295 4.44 -26.72 0.85
C ALA A 295 4.69 -27.78 1.95
N GLY A 296 3.99 -27.71 3.09
CA GLY A 296 4.11 -28.65 4.20
C GLY A 296 5.29 -28.36 5.14
N GLN A 297 5.82 -27.14 5.13
CA GLN A 297 6.88 -26.72 6.06
C GLN A 297 6.29 -26.47 7.46
N SER A 298 6.86 -27.10 8.49
CA SER A 298 6.65 -26.62 9.87
C SER A 298 7.45 -25.33 10.06
N LEU A 299 6.81 -24.28 10.57
CA LEU A 299 7.47 -22.98 10.77
C LEU A 299 6.88 -22.19 11.96
N ALA A 300 7.66 -21.27 12.46
CA ALA A 300 7.21 -20.24 13.39
C ALA A 300 7.02 -18.92 12.65
N VAL A 301 6.00 -18.15 13.03
CA VAL A 301 5.66 -16.85 12.45
C VAL A 301 5.58 -15.84 13.58
N HIS A 302 6.58 -14.95 13.65
CA HIS A 302 6.57 -13.82 14.57
C HIS A 302 5.56 -12.78 14.07
N THR A 303 4.47 -12.60 14.81
CA THR A 303 3.40 -11.67 14.48
C THR A 303 3.49 -10.40 15.30
N LEU A 304 4.20 -9.39 14.80
CA LEU A 304 4.26 -8.09 15.48
C LEU A 304 2.85 -7.46 15.58
N PRO A 305 2.61 -6.55 16.54
CA PRO A 305 1.28 -5.98 16.77
C PRO A 305 0.66 -5.34 15.52
N GLY A 306 -0.51 -5.88 15.11
CA GLY A 306 -1.28 -5.32 14.00
C GLY A 306 -0.92 -5.84 12.60
N THR A 307 -0.05 -6.84 12.50
CA THR A 307 0.43 -7.39 11.21
C THR A 307 -0.48 -8.42 10.56
N GLY A 308 -1.65 -8.66 11.16
CA GLY A 308 -2.66 -9.54 10.59
C GLY A 308 -2.44 -11.03 10.84
N GLY A 309 -1.79 -11.46 11.93
CA GLY A 309 -1.61 -12.89 12.24
C GLY A 309 -2.88 -13.74 12.09
N THR A 310 -4.02 -13.30 12.63
CA THR A 310 -5.33 -13.98 12.46
C THR A 310 -5.78 -14.05 10.99
N GLN A 311 -5.48 -13.02 10.19
CA GLN A 311 -5.75 -13.01 8.75
C GLN A 311 -4.97 -14.13 8.06
N THR A 312 -3.67 -14.22 8.34
CA THR A 312 -2.78 -15.25 7.80
C THR A 312 -3.25 -16.65 8.20
N VAL A 313 -3.67 -16.85 9.46
CA VAL A 313 -4.26 -18.13 9.92
C VAL A 313 -5.50 -18.51 9.11
N ILE A 314 -6.40 -17.56 8.82
CA ILE A 314 -7.62 -17.84 8.05
C ILE A 314 -7.28 -18.18 6.59
N ASN A 315 -6.34 -17.48 5.98
CA ASN A 315 -5.87 -17.80 4.64
C ASN A 315 -5.20 -19.17 4.58
N ALA A 316 -4.37 -19.51 5.58
CA ALA A 316 -3.74 -20.83 5.69
C ALA A 316 -4.80 -21.93 5.80
N VAL A 317 -5.81 -21.74 6.65
CA VAL A 317 -6.96 -22.64 6.77
C VAL A 317 -7.68 -22.80 5.43
N GLY A 318 -7.91 -21.71 4.70
CA GLY A 318 -8.56 -21.74 3.39
C GLY A 318 -7.82 -22.60 2.36
N GLU A 319 -6.53 -22.39 2.21
CA GLU A 319 -5.69 -23.15 1.28
C GLU A 319 -5.56 -24.63 1.68
N LEU A 320 -5.33 -24.90 2.97
CA LEU A 320 -5.23 -26.26 3.50
C LEU A 320 -6.54 -27.05 3.30
N VAL A 321 -7.68 -26.45 3.62
CA VAL A 321 -8.99 -27.09 3.41
C VAL A 321 -9.25 -27.36 1.92
N ARG A 322 -8.86 -26.43 1.03
CA ARG A 322 -8.97 -26.62 -0.42
C ARG A 322 -8.11 -27.79 -0.90
N ALA A 323 -6.91 -27.93 -0.34
CA ALA A 323 -6.02 -29.09 -0.52
C ALA A 323 -6.52 -30.38 0.16
N GLY A 324 -7.68 -30.36 0.81
CA GLY A 324 -8.28 -31.52 1.48
C GLY A 324 -7.64 -31.88 2.82
N LYS A 325 -6.86 -30.96 3.40
CA LYS A 325 -6.17 -31.12 4.67
C LYS A 325 -7.08 -30.77 5.85
N ARG A 326 -6.86 -31.46 6.97
CA ARG A 326 -7.52 -31.20 8.25
C ARG A 326 -6.64 -30.32 9.12
N VAL A 327 -7.25 -29.31 9.72
CA VAL A 327 -6.53 -28.29 10.49
C VAL A 327 -7.08 -28.21 11.91
N LEU A 328 -6.19 -28.26 12.90
CA LEU A 328 -6.50 -27.91 14.28
C LEU A 328 -5.89 -26.55 14.58
N VAL A 329 -6.72 -25.55 14.89
CA VAL A 329 -6.28 -24.24 15.34
C VAL A 329 -6.45 -24.15 16.84
N VAL A 330 -5.34 -23.95 17.56
CA VAL A 330 -5.28 -23.89 19.02
C VAL A 330 -4.86 -22.50 19.47
N SER A 331 -5.57 -21.97 20.46
CA SER A 331 -5.18 -20.74 21.17
C SER A 331 -5.73 -20.76 22.57
N ALA A 332 -4.93 -20.29 23.54
CA ALA A 332 -5.40 -20.02 24.90
C ALA A 332 -6.48 -18.92 24.93
N ARG A 333 -6.44 -18.00 23.96
CA ARG A 333 -7.23 -16.77 23.97
C ARG A 333 -8.58 -16.97 23.28
N ARG A 334 -9.66 -16.73 24.02
CA ARG A 334 -11.02 -16.85 23.46
C ARG A 334 -11.27 -15.86 22.33
N SER A 335 -10.71 -14.65 22.43
CA SER A 335 -10.82 -13.61 21.41
C SER A 335 -10.19 -14.02 20.08
N THR A 336 -9.06 -14.74 20.08
CA THR A 336 -8.43 -15.27 18.87
C THR A 336 -9.35 -16.29 18.19
N LEU A 337 -9.83 -17.30 18.93
CA LEU A 337 -10.70 -18.35 18.39
C LEU A 337 -12.03 -17.81 17.85
N GLU A 338 -12.70 -16.92 18.61
CA GLU A 338 -13.93 -16.28 18.15
C GLU A 338 -13.67 -15.30 16.99
N GLY A 339 -12.51 -14.65 16.96
CA GLY A 339 -12.07 -13.80 15.84
C GLY A 339 -11.96 -14.59 14.53
N VAL A 340 -11.33 -15.77 14.58
CA VAL A 340 -11.28 -16.71 13.43
C VAL A 340 -12.68 -17.12 13.01
N ARG A 341 -13.52 -17.55 13.96
CA ARG A 341 -14.91 -17.98 13.68
C ARG A 341 -15.75 -16.86 13.06
N HIS A 342 -15.64 -15.64 13.60
CA HIS A 342 -16.39 -14.48 13.15
C HIS A 342 -16.00 -14.08 11.73
N ARG A 343 -14.69 -14.01 11.43
CA ARG A 343 -14.19 -13.66 10.09
C ARG A 343 -14.57 -14.71 9.06
N LEU A 344 -14.46 -16.01 9.37
CA LEU A 344 -14.94 -17.09 8.50
C LEU A 344 -16.44 -16.97 8.19
N ALA A 345 -17.26 -16.65 9.19
CA ALA A 345 -18.68 -16.40 8.98
C ALA A 345 -18.92 -15.15 8.09
N GLY A 346 -18.13 -14.09 8.27
CA GLY A 346 -18.20 -12.85 7.50
C GLY A 346 -17.91 -13.02 6.00
N ILE A 347 -17.13 -14.03 5.62
CA ILE A 347 -16.84 -14.38 4.21
C ILE A 347 -17.68 -15.56 3.68
N GLY A 348 -18.82 -15.85 4.32
CA GLY A 348 -19.76 -16.87 3.83
C GLY A 348 -19.38 -18.31 4.17
N LEU A 349 -18.49 -18.54 5.14
CA LEU A 349 -18.07 -19.87 5.61
C LEU A 349 -18.52 -20.18 7.06
N PRO A 350 -19.79 -19.93 7.45
CA PRO A 350 -20.24 -20.25 8.81
C PRO A 350 -20.20 -21.77 9.05
N GLY A 351 -19.69 -22.17 10.22
CA GLY A 351 -19.56 -23.59 10.55
C GLY A 351 -18.50 -24.34 9.75
N LEU A 352 -17.57 -23.64 9.06
CA LEU A 352 -16.37 -24.29 8.53
C LEU A 352 -15.48 -24.85 9.65
N ALA A 353 -15.40 -24.11 10.75
CA ALA A 353 -14.64 -24.48 11.92
C ALA A 353 -15.55 -24.82 13.11
N VAL A 354 -15.35 -26.01 13.68
CA VAL A 354 -16.12 -26.54 14.82
C VAL A 354 -15.31 -26.44 16.11
N SER A 355 -15.96 -26.42 17.27
CA SER A 355 -15.26 -26.60 18.56
C SER A 355 -15.78 -27.80 19.35
N PRO A 356 -14.96 -28.43 20.21
CA PRO A 356 -15.38 -29.60 21.00
C PRO A 356 -16.64 -29.32 21.82
N ARG A 357 -16.70 -28.17 22.51
CA ARG A 357 -17.85 -27.75 23.34
C ARG A 357 -19.14 -27.48 22.56
N HIS A 358 -19.05 -27.12 21.29
CA HIS A 358 -20.21 -26.71 20.48
C HIS A 358 -20.41 -27.57 19.24
N LEU A 359 -19.79 -28.77 19.21
CA LEU A 359 -19.72 -29.62 18.03
C LEU A 359 -21.10 -29.89 17.43
N HIS A 360 -22.09 -30.24 18.24
CA HIS A 360 -23.47 -30.48 17.77
C HIS A 360 -24.05 -29.29 17.00
N ARG A 361 -23.98 -28.09 17.57
CA ARG A 361 -24.47 -26.86 16.95
C ARG A 361 -23.66 -26.50 15.70
N ASP A 362 -22.35 -26.67 15.77
CA ASP A 362 -21.43 -26.31 14.70
C ASP A 362 -21.58 -27.26 13.50
N LEU A 363 -21.80 -28.56 13.72
CA LEU A 363 -22.13 -29.53 12.66
C LEU A 363 -23.48 -29.20 11.99
N ILE A 364 -24.51 -28.81 12.75
CA ILE A 364 -25.77 -28.36 12.16
C ILE A 364 -25.57 -27.13 11.27
N ARG A 365 -24.72 -26.18 11.70
CA ARG A 365 -24.36 -25.02 10.88
C ARG A 365 -23.57 -25.43 9.63
N ALA A 366 -22.64 -26.38 9.75
CA ALA A 366 -21.87 -26.91 8.62
C ALA A 366 -22.77 -27.59 7.58
N ILE A 367 -23.72 -28.42 8.02
CA ILE A 367 -24.73 -29.04 7.15
C ILE A 367 -25.57 -27.95 6.49
N ALA A 368 -26.10 -26.99 7.26
CA ALA A 368 -26.91 -25.91 6.71
C ALA A 368 -26.14 -25.05 5.68
N ARG A 369 -24.84 -24.83 5.87
CA ARG A 369 -23.96 -24.16 4.88
C ARG A 369 -23.85 -25.00 3.61
N ASN A 370 -23.55 -26.29 3.74
CA ASN A 370 -23.39 -27.18 2.58
C ASN A 370 -24.71 -27.33 1.79
N GLU A 371 -25.85 -27.47 2.44
CA GLU A 371 -27.16 -27.60 1.78
C GLU A 371 -27.61 -26.31 1.06
N LYS A 372 -27.18 -25.15 1.54
CA LYS A 372 -27.54 -23.85 0.97
C LYS A 372 -26.54 -23.32 -0.06
N ALA A 373 -25.33 -23.87 -0.12
CA ALA A 373 -24.28 -23.36 -0.99
C ALA A 373 -24.63 -23.59 -2.47
N THR A 374 -24.40 -22.56 -3.28
CA THR A 374 -24.60 -22.59 -4.73
C THR A 374 -23.28 -22.25 -5.42
N GLN A 375 -23.00 -22.88 -6.56
CA GLN A 375 -21.80 -22.58 -7.35
C GLN A 375 -21.85 -21.12 -7.87
N PRO A 376 -20.93 -20.23 -7.45
CA PRO A 376 -20.86 -18.88 -7.99
C PRO A 376 -20.46 -18.89 -9.47
N LYS A 377 -21.04 -17.97 -10.25
CA LYS A 377 -20.65 -17.74 -11.66
C LYS A 377 -19.56 -16.66 -11.69
N VAL A 378 -18.31 -17.08 -11.77
CA VAL A 378 -17.14 -16.17 -11.70
C VAL A 378 -16.43 -15.96 -13.04
N ALA A 379 -16.77 -16.75 -14.08
CA ALA A 379 -16.06 -16.71 -15.37
C ALA A 379 -15.98 -15.29 -15.98
N ASP A 380 -17.08 -14.55 -16.02
CA ASP A 380 -17.09 -13.18 -16.57
C ASP A 380 -16.23 -12.21 -15.75
N VAL A 381 -16.17 -12.41 -14.42
CA VAL A 381 -15.36 -11.61 -13.49
C VAL A 381 -13.89 -11.94 -13.67
N ASP A 382 -13.55 -13.23 -13.72
CA ASP A 382 -12.18 -13.72 -13.92
C ASP A 382 -11.64 -13.27 -15.29
N ASP A 383 -12.43 -13.37 -16.36
CA ASP A 383 -12.06 -12.90 -17.69
C ASP A 383 -11.87 -11.38 -17.73
N ALA A 384 -12.73 -10.62 -17.01
CA ALA A 384 -12.55 -9.19 -16.87
C ALA A 384 -11.29 -8.84 -16.06
N LEU A 385 -10.99 -9.59 -15.01
CA LEU A 385 -9.82 -9.39 -14.16
C LEU A 385 -8.54 -9.57 -14.97
N VAL A 386 -8.44 -10.67 -15.74
CA VAL A 386 -7.27 -10.92 -16.60
C VAL A 386 -7.09 -9.80 -17.62
N ARG A 387 -8.15 -9.40 -18.33
CA ARG A 387 -8.08 -8.29 -19.31
C ARG A 387 -7.60 -6.99 -18.68
N LEU A 388 -8.15 -6.62 -17.51
CA LEU A 388 -7.80 -5.37 -16.83
C LEU A 388 -6.37 -5.43 -16.27
N ARG A 389 -5.94 -6.56 -15.70
CA ARG A 389 -4.55 -6.79 -15.27
C ARG A 389 -3.58 -6.60 -16.42
N THR A 390 -3.84 -7.23 -17.57
CA THR A 390 -3.00 -7.10 -18.76
C THR A 390 -2.89 -5.64 -19.21
N VAL A 391 -4.01 -4.95 -19.41
CA VAL A 391 -3.97 -3.55 -19.92
C VAL A 391 -3.27 -2.60 -18.95
N LEU A 392 -3.53 -2.72 -17.64
CA LEU A 392 -2.91 -1.84 -16.64
C LEU A 392 -1.43 -2.15 -16.42
N ARG A 393 -1.02 -3.42 -16.51
CA ARG A 393 0.40 -3.79 -16.51
C ARG A 393 1.10 -3.29 -17.74
N ASP A 394 0.55 -3.52 -18.93
CA ASP A 394 1.12 -3.03 -20.19
C ASP A 394 1.34 -1.50 -20.12
N TYR A 395 0.38 -0.76 -19.54
CA TYR A 395 0.53 0.68 -19.30
C TYR A 395 1.69 1.01 -18.34
N ARG A 396 1.78 0.34 -17.17
CA ARG A 396 2.84 0.57 -16.17
C ARG A 396 4.23 0.20 -16.71
N ASP A 397 4.31 -0.91 -17.42
CA ASP A 397 5.52 -1.39 -18.06
C ASP A 397 5.95 -0.41 -19.15
N ALA A 398 5.04 0.02 -20.02
CA ALA A 398 5.34 1.03 -21.06
C ALA A 398 5.79 2.37 -20.47
N LEU A 399 5.28 2.77 -19.30
CA LEU A 399 5.67 4.02 -18.64
C LEU A 399 7.11 3.98 -18.11
N THR A 400 7.61 2.82 -17.70
CA THR A 400 8.92 2.67 -17.04
C THR A 400 9.99 1.99 -17.88
N GLN A 401 9.60 1.21 -18.89
CA GLN A 401 10.53 0.53 -19.77
C GLN A 401 11.19 1.53 -20.73
N ARG A 402 12.50 1.40 -20.91
CA ARG A 402 13.25 2.23 -21.86
C ARG A 402 12.91 1.84 -23.29
N HIS A 403 12.54 2.83 -24.10
CA HIS A 403 12.19 2.60 -25.50
C HIS A 403 13.41 2.13 -26.32
N PRO A 404 13.32 1.06 -27.12
CA PRO A 404 14.50 0.42 -27.75
C PRO A 404 15.35 1.32 -28.67
N ARG A 405 14.79 2.40 -29.23
CA ARG A 405 15.51 3.30 -30.16
C ARG A 405 16.05 4.57 -29.52
N VAL A 406 15.45 5.01 -28.41
CA VAL A 406 15.77 6.30 -27.76
C VAL A 406 16.44 6.07 -26.40
N GLU A 407 16.36 4.84 -25.87
CA GLU A 407 17.00 4.39 -24.62
C GLU A 407 16.58 5.14 -23.35
N VAL A 408 15.42 5.80 -23.39
CA VAL A 408 14.77 6.47 -22.26
C VAL A 408 13.34 5.97 -22.12
N SER A 409 12.79 6.04 -20.91
CA SER A 409 11.39 5.73 -20.63
C SER A 409 10.51 6.98 -20.67
N PRO A 410 9.18 6.85 -20.90
CA PRO A 410 8.25 7.96 -20.77
C PRO A 410 8.29 8.63 -19.40
N LEU A 411 8.42 7.88 -18.30
CA LEU A 411 8.53 8.45 -16.96
C LEU A 411 9.81 9.28 -16.78
N GLU A 412 10.96 8.79 -17.28
CA GLU A 412 12.22 9.57 -17.27
C GLU A 412 12.08 10.86 -18.10
N ALA A 413 11.40 10.80 -19.25
CA ALA A 413 11.14 11.96 -20.09
C ALA A 413 10.25 12.99 -19.39
N LEU A 414 9.13 12.56 -18.78
CA LEU A 414 8.24 13.44 -18.02
C LEU A 414 8.97 14.12 -16.86
N ARG A 415 9.73 13.36 -16.06
CA ARG A 415 10.54 13.90 -14.96
C ARG A 415 11.52 14.98 -15.43
N THR A 416 12.25 14.68 -16.50
CA THR A 416 13.28 15.57 -17.01
C THR A 416 12.66 16.82 -17.65
N LEU A 417 11.57 16.68 -18.40
CA LEU A 417 10.82 17.80 -18.95
C LEU A 417 10.25 18.70 -17.85
N THR A 418 9.75 18.13 -16.75
CA THR A 418 9.29 18.90 -15.58
C THR A 418 10.43 19.67 -14.93
N THR A 419 11.60 19.05 -14.74
CA THR A 419 12.79 19.75 -14.21
C THR A 419 13.24 20.88 -15.12
N ILE A 420 13.24 20.65 -16.44
CA ILE A 420 13.60 21.68 -17.43
C ILE A 420 12.59 22.84 -17.42
N ALA A 421 11.29 22.54 -17.33
CA ALA A 421 10.21 23.53 -17.31
C ALA A 421 10.21 24.40 -16.04
N ALA A 422 10.81 23.95 -14.95
CA ALA A 422 10.97 24.74 -13.72
C ALA A 422 12.02 25.87 -13.86
N GLY A 423 12.86 25.84 -14.91
CA GLY A 423 13.82 26.90 -15.20
C GLY A 423 13.15 28.23 -15.58
N THR A 424 13.78 29.36 -15.24
CA THR A 424 13.32 30.69 -15.65
C THR A 424 14.37 31.33 -16.58
N PRO A 425 14.01 31.72 -17.81
CA PRO A 425 12.72 31.56 -18.49
C PRO A 425 12.45 30.11 -18.88
N GLN A 426 11.17 29.76 -19.00
CA GLN A 426 10.75 28.42 -19.41
C GLN A 426 11.10 28.19 -20.89
N PRO A 427 11.72 27.05 -21.23
CA PRO A 427 11.98 26.69 -22.62
C PRO A 427 10.69 26.57 -23.43
N SER A 428 10.73 27.00 -24.69
CA SER A 428 9.54 27.01 -25.56
C SER A 428 9.81 26.52 -26.98
N ALA A 429 10.88 25.73 -27.17
CA ALA A 429 11.24 25.18 -28.47
C ALA A 429 10.10 24.38 -29.11
N ALA A 430 9.70 24.81 -30.31
CA ALA A 430 8.65 24.18 -31.11
C ALA A 430 9.16 23.04 -31.99
N THR A 431 10.47 23.02 -32.28
CA THR A 431 11.13 22.00 -33.10
C THR A 431 10.85 20.59 -32.58
N ARG A 432 10.53 19.65 -33.49
CA ARG A 432 10.31 18.23 -33.17
C ARG A 432 11.16 17.31 -34.04
N PHE A 433 12.13 16.66 -33.41
CA PHE A 433 13.04 15.75 -34.08
C PHE A 433 12.36 14.44 -34.48
N ASP A 434 12.77 13.90 -35.62
CA ASP A 434 12.37 12.55 -36.03
C ASP A 434 13.13 11.47 -35.25
N ILE A 435 12.68 10.21 -35.37
CA ILE A 435 13.25 9.11 -34.58
C ILE A 435 14.72 8.84 -34.92
N ALA A 436 15.15 9.10 -36.16
CA ALA A 436 16.52 8.89 -36.59
C ALA A 436 17.46 9.91 -35.94
N THR A 437 17.05 11.17 -35.91
CA THR A 437 17.77 12.27 -35.25
C THR A 437 17.84 12.05 -33.74
N LEU A 438 16.73 11.65 -33.11
CA LEU A 438 16.71 11.32 -31.68
C LEU A 438 17.71 10.22 -31.32
N GLN A 439 17.75 9.15 -32.12
CA GLN A 439 18.67 8.03 -31.93
C GLN A 439 20.13 8.46 -32.13
N ALA A 440 20.42 9.25 -33.16
CA ALA A 440 21.77 9.78 -33.42
C ALA A 440 22.26 10.70 -32.29
N LEU A 441 21.37 11.53 -31.74
CA LEU A 441 21.66 12.45 -30.66
C LEU A 441 21.74 11.78 -29.29
N GLY A 442 21.12 10.60 -29.10
CA GLY A 442 20.97 9.96 -27.78
C GLY A 442 22.27 9.87 -26.97
N THR A 443 23.39 9.53 -27.61
CA THR A 443 24.74 9.44 -27.00
C THR A 443 25.57 10.72 -27.14
N ARG A 444 25.13 11.68 -27.98
CA ARG A 444 25.84 12.93 -28.32
C ARG A 444 25.16 14.18 -27.78
N ARG A 445 24.15 14.07 -26.90
CA ARG A 445 23.41 15.23 -26.36
C ARG A 445 24.30 16.29 -25.71
N ALA A 446 25.26 15.87 -24.89
CA ALA A 446 26.19 16.81 -24.24
C ALA A 446 27.10 17.54 -25.24
N GLU A 447 27.53 16.84 -26.29
CA GLU A 447 28.31 17.41 -27.39
C GLU A 447 27.48 18.43 -28.18
N ALA A 448 26.25 18.07 -28.56
CA ALA A 448 25.31 18.94 -29.27
C ALA A 448 24.95 20.20 -28.46
N ALA A 449 24.65 20.06 -27.16
CA ALA A 449 24.36 21.19 -26.28
C ALA A 449 25.57 22.14 -26.16
N HIS A 450 26.78 21.59 -26.08
CA HIS A 450 28.01 22.39 -26.02
C HIS A 450 28.29 23.12 -27.35
N ALA A 451 28.09 22.46 -28.48
CA ALA A 451 28.24 23.06 -29.81
C ALA A 451 27.21 24.19 -30.02
N LEU A 452 25.96 23.99 -29.61
CA LEU A 452 24.91 25.02 -29.65
C LEU A 452 25.23 26.23 -28.75
N ALA A 453 25.69 26.00 -27.52
CA ALA A 453 26.11 27.09 -26.62
C ALA A 453 27.31 27.86 -27.17
N THR A 454 28.26 27.16 -27.79
CA THR A 454 29.42 27.77 -28.45
C THR A 454 28.99 28.61 -29.65
N ALA A 455 28.06 28.12 -30.48
CA ALA A 455 27.48 28.89 -31.58
C ALA A 455 26.77 30.16 -31.07
N ALA A 456 26.02 30.06 -29.96
CA ALA A 456 25.38 31.21 -29.32
C ALA A 456 26.39 32.27 -28.87
N ARG A 457 27.47 31.85 -28.21
CA ARG A 457 28.56 32.72 -27.75
C ARG A 457 29.22 33.49 -28.90
N LEU A 458 29.39 32.81 -30.03
CA LEU A 458 29.97 33.39 -31.25
C LEU A 458 28.98 34.30 -32.01
N GLY A 459 27.73 34.41 -31.56
CA GLY A 459 26.74 35.33 -32.08
C GLY A 459 25.78 34.75 -33.11
N GLU A 460 25.64 33.42 -33.20
CA GLU A 460 24.74 32.75 -34.16
C GLU A 460 23.25 33.14 -33.97
N PHE A 461 22.82 33.35 -32.72
CA PHE A 461 21.43 33.71 -32.39
C PHE A 461 21.21 35.21 -32.18
N ARG A 462 22.17 36.06 -32.54
CA ARG A 462 21.98 37.53 -32.45
C ARG A 462 21.19 38.11 -33.63
N PHE A 463 21.06 37.34 -34.71
CA PHE A 463 20.43 37.78 -35.95
C PHE A 463 19.58 36.63 -36.51
N GLY A 464 18.32 36.91 -36.82
CA GLY A 464 17.43 36.00 -37.53
C GLY A 464 17.36 36.26 -39.04
N PRO A 465 16.56 35.44 -39.76
CA PRO A 465 16.31 35.58 -41.21
C PRO A 465 15.81 36.97 -41.65
N ASP A 466 15.08 37.65 -40.76
CA ASP A 466 14.47 38.95 -41.07
C ASP A 466 15.32 40.16 -40.63
N ASP A 467 16.34 39.94 -39.79
CA ASP A 467 17.16 41.03 -39.21
C ASP A 467 18.34 41.43 -40.08
N SER A 468 18.87 40.48 -40.87
CA SER A 468 19.99 40.74 -41.77
C SER A 468 19.86 39.99 -43.09
N PRO A 469 20.00 40.66 -44.24
CA PRO A 469 20.07 39.98 -45.53
C PRO A 469 21.37 39.16 -45.70
N TRP A 470 22.29 39.21 -44.72
CA TRP A 470 23.44 38.31 -44.62
C TRP A 470 23.15 37.02 -43.84
N TYR A 471 21.96 36.86 -43.26
CA TYR A 471 21.57 35.65 -42.54
C TYR A 471 21.61 34.41 -43.45
N GLY A 472 22.14 33.30 -42.94
CA GLY A 472 22.26 32.04 -43.68
C GLY A 472 23.34 32.01 -44.76
N VAL A 473 24.05 33.12 -45.02
CA VAL A 473 25.13 33.18 -46.01
C VAL A 473 26.42 32.58 -45.45
N ALA A 474 26.97 31.59 -46.15
CA ALA A 474 28.25 30.98 -45.80
C ALA A 474 29.38 31.57 -46.64
N PHE A 475 30.48 31.98 -45.99
CA PHE A 475 31.71 32.39 -46.67
C PHE A 475 32.85 31.47 -46.26
N ALA A 476 33.74 31.17 -47.20
CA ALA A 476 34.90 30.33 -46.90
C ALA A 476 35.99 31.08 -46.13
N THR A 477 36.03 32.42 -46.21
CA THR A 477 36.98 33.26 -45.47
C THR A 477 36.37 34.60 -45.08
N THR A 478 36.88 35.21 -44.01
CA THR A 478 36.54 36.58 -43.59
C THR A 478 36.81 37.61 -44.69
N GLN A 479 37.81 37.37 -45.54
CA GLN A 479 38.13 38.26 -46.66
C GLN A 479 37.02 38.26 -47.72
N GLN A 480 36.47 37.09 -48.06
CA GLN A 480 35.34 36.99 -49.00
C GLN A 480 34.09 37.72 -48.48
N ALA A 481 33.83 37.66 -47.18
CA ALA A 481 32.73 38.37 -46.55
C ALA A 481 32.91 39.90 -46.62
N ARG A 482 34.13 40.39 -46.33
CA ARG A 482 34.48 41.81 -46.46
C ARG A 482 34.41 42.30 -47.90
N ASP A 483 34.86 41.49 -48.86
CA ASP A 483 34.81 41.83 -50.29
C ASP A 483 33.36 41.92 -50.78
N ALA A 484 32.49 41.01 -50.35
CA ALA A 484 31.06 41.03 -50.66
C ALA A 484 30.33 42.22 -50.01
N HIS A 485 30.65 42.55 -48.75
CA HIS A 485 30.13 43.74 -48.07
C HIS A 485 30.59 45.03 -48.75
N ALA A 486 31.87 45.13 -49.11
CA ALA A 486 32.42 46.27 -49.84
C ALA A 486 31.76 46.41 -51.23
N LEU A 487 31.49 45.30 -51.91
CA LEU A 487 30.76 45.26 -53.18
C LEU A 487 29.32 45.78 -53.01
N ALA A 488 28.59 45.28 -52.01
CA ALA A 488 27.23 45.77 -51.70
C ALA A 488 27.23 47.26 -51.34
N GLY A 489 28.22 47.71 -50.56
CA GLY A 489 28.40 49.10 -50.19
C GLY A 489 28.69 50.01 -51.39
N ARG A 490 29.51 49.57 -52.34
CA ARG A 490 29.78 50.31 -53.59
C ARG A 490 28.55 50.36 -54.50
N LEU A 491 27.87 49.23 -54.66
CA LEU A 491 26.61 49.14 -55.41
C LEU A 491 25.53 50.07 -54.83
N HIS A 492 25.36 50.08 -53.51
CA HIS A 492 24.38 50.91 -52.82
C HIS A 492 24.71 52.41 -52.90
N ARG A 493 25.96 52.80 -52.58
CA ARG A 493 26.34 54.21 -52.42
C ARG A 493 26.66 54.91 -53.74
N THR A 494 27.07 54.16 -54.78
CA THR A 494 27.66 54.77 -55.98
C THR A 494 27.10 54.18 -57.26
N ASP A 495 27.27 52.88 -57.49
CA ASP A 495 27.12 52.33 -58.84
C ASP A 495 25.64 52.22 -59.27
N VAL A 496 24.74 51.77 -58.38
CA VAL A 496 23.30 51.67 -58.68
C VAL A 496 22.66 53.08 -58.78
N PRO A 497 22.86 54.01 -57.83
CA PRO A 497 22.36 55.38 -57.99
C PRO A 497 22.83 56.04 -59.29
N ALA A 498 24.11 55.91 -59.63
CA ALA A 498 24.68 56.51 -60.84
C ALA A 498 24.10 55.92 -62.13
N ILE A 499 23.89 54.59 -62.21
CA ILE A 499 23.27 53.99 -63.40
C ILE A 499 21.78 54.30 -63.50
N LEU A 500 21.07 54.46 -62.38
CA LEU A 500 19.67 54.89 -62.38
C LEU A 500 19.55 56.33 -62.90
N GLU A 501 20.36 57.26 -62.39
CA GLU A 501 20.38 58.65 -62.84
C GLU A 501 20.69 58.74 -64.35
N ARG A 502 21.78 58.09 -64.79
CA ARG A 502 22.19 58.09 -66.19
C ARG A 502 21.19 57.34 -67.09
N GLY A 503 20.62 56.25 -66.60
CA GLY A 503 19.61 55.46 -67.30
C GLY A 503 18.34 56.26 -67.51
N TYR A 504 17.82 56.93 -66.47
CA TYR A 504 16.65 57.80 -66.62
C TYR A 504 16.93 58.99 -67.53
N ALA A 505 18.11 59.61 -67.45
CA ALA A 505 18.52 60.67 -68.35
C ALA A 505 18.64 60.20 -69.82
N LEU A 506 19.09 58.96 -70.05
CA LEU A 506 19.15 58.35 -71.38
C LEU A 506 17.74 58.09 -71.93
N ILE A 507 16.85 57.51 -71.11
CA ILE A 507 15.48 57.18 -71.53
C ILE A 507 14.64 58.45 -71.71
N ALA A 508 14.88 59.51 -70.93
CA ALA A 508 14.23 60.80 -71.10
C ALA A 508 14.54 61.49 -72.45
N GLN A 509 15.67 61.16 -73.09
CA GLN A 509 15.98 61.60 -74.46
C GLN A 509 15.21 60.82 -75.52
N THR A 510 14.47 59.79 -75.11
CA THR A 510 13.62 58.97 -75.98
C THR A 510 12.15 59.11 -75.55
N ARG A 511 11.25 58.52 -76.33
CA ARG A 511 9.82 58.47 -76.02
C ARG A 511 9.40 57.16 -75.34
N MET A 512 10.36 56.40 -74.80
CA MET A 512 10.10 55.14 -74.11
C MET A 512 9.55 55.39 -72.70
N ARG A 513 8.68 54.49 -72.22
CA ARG A 513 8.25 54.49 -70.81
C ARG A 513 9.46 54.29 -69.89
N PRO A 514 9.46 54.87 -68.67
CA PRO A 514 10.51 54.60 -67.67
C PRO A 514 10.67 53.10 -67.38
N PHE A 515 11.89 52.67 -67.12
CA PHE A 515 12.17 51.31 -66.63
C PHE A 515 11.89 51.22 -65.13
N SER A 516 11.61 50.02 -64.65
CA SER A 516 11.24 49.71 -63.27
C SER A 516 12.25 48.81 -62.54
N THR A 517 13.16 48.20 -63.29
CA THR A 517 14.24 47.31 -62.82
C THR A 517 15.54 47.57 -63.61
N VAL A 518 16.68 47.16 -63.05
CA VAL A 518 18.00 47.30 -63.72
C VAL A 518 18.12 46.35 -64.92
N ALA A 519 17.46 45.19 -64.86
CA ALA A 519 17.36 44.26 -65.98
C ALA A 519 16.56 44.86 -67.15
N GLU A 520 15.45 45.57 -66.87
CA GLU A 520 14.65 46.24 -67.89
C GLU A 520 15.42 47.38 -68.57
N LEU A 521 16.20 48.17 -67.82
CA LEU A 521 17.15 49.14 -68.40
C LEU A 521 18.13 48.47 -69.36
N GLY A 522 18.63 47.28 -69.01
CA GLY A 522 19.49 46.48 -69.87
C GLY A 522 18.84 46.10 -71.20
N ALA A 523 17.60 45.63 -71.15
CA ALA A 523 16.83 45.31 -72.35
C ALA A 523 16.63 46.56 -73.24
N TYR A 524 16.38 47.73 -72.64
CA TYR A 524 16.20 48.98 -73.38
C TYR A 524 17.50 49.41 -74.07
N VAL A 525 18.63 49.33 -73.36
CA VAL A 525 19.95 49.68 -73.90
C VAL A 525 20.34 48.72 -75.04
N GLN A 526 20.14 47.42 -74.89
CA GLN A 526 20.41 46.43 -75.94
C GLN A 526 19.52 46.64 -77.17
N LEU A 527 18.24 46.96 -76.98
CA LEU A 527 17.33 47.32 -78.06
C LEU A 527 17.83 48.55 -78.81
N LEU A 528 18.18 49.63 -78.10
CA LEU A 528 18.71 50.85 -78.69
C LEU A 528 20.03 50.62 -79.45
N GLN A 529 20.96 49.82 -78.91
CA GLN A 529 22.19 49.46 -79.60
C GLN A 529 21.93 48.61 -80.84
N GLY A 530 20.98 47.68 -80.74
CA GLY A 530 20.52 46.86 -81.86
C GLY A 530 19.90 47.71 -82.97
N ILE A 531 19.06 48.69 -82.61
CA ILE A 531 18.46 49.64 -83.54
C ILE A 531 19.56 50.50 -84.19
N ARG A 532 20.53 51.00 -83.43
CA ARG A 532 21.68 51.74 -84.00
C ARG A 532 22.44 50.89 -85.02
N ALA A 533 22.79 49.65 -84.67
CA ALA A 533 23.51 48.74 -85.57
C ALA A 533 22.69 48.35 -86.82
N SER A 534 21.36 48.42 -86.73
CA SER A 534 20.47 48.32 -87.89
C SER A 534 20.48 49.61 -88.71
N LEU A 535 20.42 50.78 -88.07
CA LEU A 535 20.44 52.09 -88.70
C LEU A 535 21.80 52.47 -89.32
N ASP A 536 22.89 51.79 -88.96
CA ASP A 536 24.18 51.89 -89.66
C ASP A 536 24.10 51.31 -91.09
N ARG A 537 23.24 50.32 -91.31
CA ARG A 537 23.06 49.62 -92.59
C ARG A 537 21.79 50.06 -93.33
N PHE A 538 20.73 50.42 -92.60
CA PHE A 538 19.44 50.83 -93.14
C PHE A 538 19.13 52.30 -92.84
N SER A 539 18.32 52.94 -93.68
CA SER A 539 17.73 54.25 -93.40
C SER A 539 16.66 54.14 -92.32
N LEU A 540 16.39 55.25 -91.62
CA LEU A 540 15.38 55.32 -90.54
C LEU A 540 13.98 54.88 -91.01
N THR A 541 13.68 55.11 -92.28
CA THR A 541 12.42 54.74 -92.94
C THR A 541 12.13 53.23 -92.90
N VAL A 542 13.12 52.37 -92.63
CA VAL A 542 12.91 50.92 -92.47
C VAL A 542 12.05 50.59 -91.23
N PHE A 543 12.02 51.47 -90.22
CA PHE A 543 11.20 51.29 -89.02
C PHE A 543 9.78 51.87 -89.16
N GLU A 544 9.47 52.61 -90.23
CA GLU A 544 8.18 53.27 -90.43
C GLU A 544 7.10 52.31 -90.94
N ARG A 545 7.45 51.38 -91.84
CA ARG A 545 6.48 50.52 -92.54
C ARG A 545 6.56 49.05 -92.11
N PRO A 546 5.45 48.28 -92.16
CA PRO A 546 5.47 46.83 -91.97
C PRO A 546 6.44 46.14 -92.93
N LEU A 547 7.39 45.38 -92.40
CA LEU A 547 8.41 44.69 -93.20
C LEU A 547 8.00 43.26 -93.59
N GLY A 548 6.79 42.80 -93.21
CA GLY A 548 6.33 41.43 -93.41
C GLY A 548 6.44 40.94 -94.86
N GLU A 549 5.98 41.74 -95.82
CA GLU A 549 6.08 41.40 -97.25
C GLU A 549 7.53 41.39 -97.76
N LEU A 550 8.40 42.25 -97.21
CA LEU A 550 9.81 42.33 -97.56
C LEU A 550 10.59 41.13 -97.02
N ILE A 551 10.29 40.71 -95.79
CA ILE A 551 10.84 39.50 -95.17
C ILE A 551 10.44 38.27 -95.98
N GLN A 552 9.16 38.13 -96.35
CA GLN A 552 8.65 37.04 -97.19
C GLN A 552 9.29 37.03 -98.59
N ALA A 553 9.56 38.20 -99.18
CA ALA A 553 10.20 38.30 -100.49
C ALA A 553 11.65 37.75 -100.48
N HIS A 554 12.36 37.88 -99.37
CA HIS A 554 13.73 37.36 -99.19
C HIS A 554 13.81 35.95 -98.58
N ALA A 555 12.71 35.43 -98.02
CA ALA A 555 12.63 34.06 -97.53
C ALA A 555 12.77 33.00 -98.65
N PRO A 556 13.23 31.78 -98.34
CA PRO A 556 13.26 30.66 -99.28
C PRO A 556 11.90 30.43 -99.96
N ARG A 557 11.88 29.93 -101.20
CA ARG A 557 10.66 29.82 -102.01
C ARG A 557 9.58 28.93 -101.37
N ARG A 558 10.00 28.00 -100.50
CA ARG A 558 9.17 27.13 -99.67
C ARG A 558 8.31 27.90 -98.66
N ASP A 559 8.84 28.96 -98.08
CA ASP A 559 8.25 29.62 -96.90
C ASP A 559 7.37 30.82 -97.27
N ALA A 560 7.23 31.14 -98.57
CA ALA A 560 6.31 32.17 -99.09
C ALA A 560 5.78 31.81 -100.50
N PRO A 561 4.84 30.83 -100.60
CA PRO A 561 4.32 30.33 -101.87
C PRO A 561 3.33 31.28 -102.57
N SER A 562 2.77 32.25 -101.86
CA SER A 562 1.76 33.21 -102.35
C SER A 562 2.31 34.38 -103.17
N LEU A 563 3.63 34.57 -103.21
CA LEU A 563 4.26 35.70 -103.91
C LEU A 563 4.61 35.35 -105.37
N SER A 564 3.99 36.06 -106.33
CA SER A 564 4.34 35.93 -107.75
C SER A 564 5.79 36.38 -108.03
N GLY A 565 6.43 35.81 -109.07
CA GLY A 565 7.82 36.12 -109.41
C GLY A 565 8.08 37.60 -109.71
N ALA A 566 7.07 38.31 -110.24
CA ALA A 566 7.13 39.75 -110.49
C ALA A 566 7.04 40.57 -109.20
N GLN A 567 6.11 40.23 -108.29
CA GLN A 567 5.99 40.88 -106.98
C GLN A 567 7.23 40.67 -106.12
N ARG A 568 7.80 39.46 -106.12
CA ARG A 568 9.03 39.16 -105.36
C ARG A 568 10.21 40.01 -105.83
N ARG A 569 10.41 40.21 -107.14
CA ARG A 569 11.47 41.10 -107.65
C ARG A 569 11.23 42.56 -107.25
N ARG A 570 9.99 43.05 -107.32
CA ARG A 570 9.60 44.40 -106.90
C ARG A 570 9.89 44.63 -105.42
N LEU A 571 9.46 43.72 -104.54
CA LEU A 571 9.69 43.81 -103.10
C LEU A 571 11.18 43.69 -102.73
N LYS A 572 11.94 42.83 -103.43
CA LYS A 572 13.41 42.81 -103.29
C LYS A 572 14.07 44.11 -103.76
N GLY A 573 13.53 44.78 -104.78
CA GLY A 573 13.94 46.13 -105.17
C GLY A 573 13.66 47.14 -104.06
N LEU A 574 12.43 47.18 -103.55
CA LEU A 574 11.99 48.08 -102.48
C LEU A 574 12.82 47.90 -101.19
N SER A 575 13.20 46.68 -100.84
CA SER A 575 14.07 46.44 -99.68
C SER A 575 15.47 47.08 -99.80
N LYS A 576 15.99 47.26 -101.03
CA LYS A 576 17.28 47.91 -101.27
C LYS A 576 17.21 49.43 -101.10
N GLU A 577 16.02 50.02 -101.25
CA GLU A 577 15.80 51.46 -101.01
C GLU A 577 15.93 51.82 -99.53
N TYR A 578 15.69 50.85 -98.65
CA TYR A 578 15.91 51.01 -97.22
C TYR A 578 17.38 50.86 -96.81
N VAL A 579 18.28 50.42 -97.70
CA VAL A 579 19.71 50.25 -97.38
C VAL A 579 20.43 51.58 -97.59
N ARG A 580 21.31 51.97 -96.66
CA ARG A 580 22.09 53.20 -96.80
C ARG A 580 23.03 53.13 -98.01
N PRO A 581 23.25 54.26 -98.71
CA PRO A 581 24.22 54.32 -99.80
C PRO A 581 25.62 53.85 -99.36
N GLY A 582 26.22 52.91 -100.10
CA GLY A 582 27.54 52.36 -99.82
C GLY A 582 27.58 51.12 -98.92
N MET A 583 26.44 50.71 -98.33
CA MET A 583 26.38 49.54 -97.45
C MET A 583 25.91 48.29 -98.21
N HIS A 584 26.58 47.17 -98.00
CA HIS A 584 26.18 45.86 -98.54
C HIS A 584 25.65 44.96 -97.42
N ILE A 585 24.47 44.36 -97.63
CA ILE A 585 23.85 43.46 -96.67
C ILE A 585 23.98 42.03 -97.19
N THR A 586 24.79 41.23 -96.51
CA THR A 586 25.12 39.84 -96.88
C THR A 586 23.90 38.93 -96.78
N ASP A 587 23.11 39.07 -95.72
CA ASP A 587 21.82 38.38 -95.55
C ASP A 587 20.72 39.41 -95.27
N MET A 588 19.95 39.74 -96.31
CA MET A 588 18.85 40.69 -96.24
C MET A 588 17.65 40.13 -95.47
N HIS A 589 17.43 38.81 -95.52
CA HIS A 589 16.30 38.19 -94.83
C HIS A 589 16.52 38.27 -93.31
N GLU A 590 17.67 37.81 -92.83
CA GLU A 590 18.00 37.86 -91.41
C GLU A 590 18.02 39.30 -90.88
N SER A 591 18.57 40.23 -91.65
CA SER A 591 18.64 41.64 -91.26
C SER A 591 17.27 42.29 -91.15
N LEU A 592 16.34 42.03 -92.08
CA LEU A 592 14.96 42.54 -92.01
C LEU A 592 14.14 41.88 -90.89
N VAL A 593 14.35 40.58 -90.64
CA VAL A 593 13.73 39.88 -89.48
C VAL A 593 14.19 40.53 -88.18
N ARG A 594 15.48 40.83 -88.04
CA ARG A 594 16.04 41.51 -86.86
C ARG A 594 15.47 42.91 -86.68
N VAL A 595 15.38 43.70 -87.74
CA VAL A 595 14.73 45.03 -87.72
C VAL A 595 13.26 44.92 -87.33
N GLN A 596 12.53 43.93 -87.83
CA GLN A 596 11.13 43.70 -87.47
C GLN A 596 10.96 43.29 -86.00
N GLN A 597 11.85 42.45 -85.47
CA GLN A 597 11.88 42.11 -84.03
C GLN A 597 12.14 43.35 -83.18
N GLN A 598 13.15 44.14 -83.53
CA GLN A 598 13.47 45.41 -82.86
C GLN A 598 12.29 46.40 -82.93
N ARG A 599 11.60 46.48 -84.06
CA ARG A 599 10.40 47.31 -84.22
C ARG A 599 9.26 46.85 -83.31
N THR A 600 9.01 45.55 -83.22
CA THR A 600 8.00 44.99 -82.32
C THR A 600 8.34 45.27 -80.86
N GLN A 601 9.60 45.10 -80.46
CA GLN A 601 10.06 45.42 -79.10
C GLN A 601 9.96 46.93 -78.81
N TRP A 602 10.37 47.78 -79.76
CA TRP A 602 10.24 49.24 -79.63
C TRP A 602 8.78 49.67 -79.43
N GLN A 603 7.86 49.16 -80.25
CA GLN A 603 6.43 49.47 -80.17
C GLN A 603 5.77 49.07 -78.85
N GLN A 604 6.34 48.13 -78.09
CA GLN A 604 5.85 47.77 -76.75
C GLN A 604 6.28 48.78 -75.68
N LEU A 605 7.25 49.65 -75.98
CA LEU A 605 7.87 50.57 -75.02
C LEU A 605 7.50 52.04 -75.25
N VAL A 606 6.96 52.38 -76.42
CA VAL A 606 6.56 53.74 -76.83
C VAL A 606 5.10 53.81 -77.25
N GLU A 607 4.55 55.02 -77.39
CA GLU A 607 3.22 55.22 -77.99
C GLU A 607 3.17 54.81 -79.47
N PRO A 608 2.03 54.29 -79.98
CA PRO A 608 1.90 53.87 -81.37
C PRO A 608 2.27 54.99 -82.36
N GLY A 609 3.15 54.68 -83.32
CA GLY A 609 3.58 55.61 -84.37
C GLY A 609 4.87 56.38 -84.08
N VAL A 610 5.45 56.23 -82.89
CA VAL A 610 6.75 56.84 -82.56
C VAL A 610 7.90 56.01 -83.14
N ILE A 611 8.78 56.67 -83.90
CA ILE A 611 9.96 56.04 -84.52
C ILE A 611 11.16 56.00 -83.55
N PRO A 612 12.11 55.07 -83.73
CA PRO A 612 13.29 54.99 -82.87
C PRO A 612 14.22 56.20 -82.97
N GLU A 613 14.54 56.78 -81.82
CA GLU A 613 15.58 57.81 -81.67
C GLU A 613 16.76 57.21 -80.91
N ILE A 614 17.98 57.45 -81.38
CA ILE A 614 19.21 56.97 -80.71
C ILE A 614 19.68 58.08 -79.77
N PRO A 615 19.59 57.89 -78.45
CA PRO A 615 20.01 58.89 -77.47
C PRO A 615 21.54 59.04 -77.42
N LEU A 616 22.00 60.21 -77.00
CA LEU A 616 23.44 60.48 -76.81
C LEU A 616 23.91 59.82 -75.51
N GLY A 617 25.14 59.27 -75.52
CA GLY A 617 25.72 58.57 -74.36
C GLY A 617 25.26 57.12 -74.19
N LEU A 618 24.59 56.53 -75.18
CA LEU A 618 24.10 55.14 -75.15
C LEU A 618 25.20 54.12 -74.79
N ASP A 619 26.40 54.24 -75.37
CA ASP A 619 27.49 53.30 -75.11
C ASP A 619 28.08 53.44 -73.71
N ASP A 620 28.13 54.66 -73.18
CA ASP A 620 28.61 54.92 -71.82
C ASP A 620 27.65 54.32 -70.78
N VAL A 621 26.34 54.44 -71.02
CA VAL A 621 25.30 53.80 -70.18
C VAL A 621 25.33 52.28 -70.36
N ALA A 622 25.58 51.76 -71.56
CA ALA A 622 25.70 50.32 -71.80
C ALA A 622 26.88 49.70 -71.06
N ALA A 623 28.06 50.33 -71.13
CA ALA A 623 29.25 49.87 -70.42
C ALA A 623 29.10 50.01 -68.89
N ALA A 624 28.39 51.04 -68.41
CA ALA A 624 28.07 51.18 -66.99
C ALA A 624 27.05 50.12 -66.53
N TRP A 625 25.97 49.90 -67.29
CA TRP A 625 24.98 48.87 -66.99
C TRP A 625 25.58 47.46 -66.97
N GLN A 626 26.42 47.09 -67.95
CA GLN A 626 27.05 45.77 -67.97
C GLN A 626 27.88 45.51 -66.71
N ARG A 627 28.59 46.53 -66.21
CA ARG A 627 29.34 46.44 -64.94
C ARG A 627 28.42 46.30 -63.74
N VAL A 628 27.39 47.14 -63.62
CA VAL A 628 26.43 47.05 -62.49
C VAL A 628 25.68 45.72 -62.50
N ALA A 629 25.25 45.24 -63.66
CA ALA A 629 24.57 43.95 -63.79
C ALA A 629 25.48 42.77 -63.43
N ALA A 630 26.77 42.83 -63.80
CA ALA A 630 27.75 41.82 -63.43
C ALA A 630 28.03 41.82 -61.92
N ASP A 631 28.18 43.00 -61.31
CA ASP A 631 28.40 43.17 -59.87
C ASP A 631 27.16 42.73 -59.05
N LEU A 632 25.95 43.06 -59.49
CA LEU A 632 24.70 42.54 -58.91
C LEU A 632 24.61 41.02 -59.04
N GLY A 633 24.99 40.45 -60.19
CA GLY A 633 25.03 39.00 -60.41
C GLY A 633 26.14 38.29 -59.62
N GLN A 634 27.23 38.98 -59.27
CA GLN A 634 28.22 38.48 -58.32
C GLN A 634 27.62 38.42 -56.91
N LEU A 635 26.89 39.46 -56.50
CA LEU A 635 26.23 39.49 -55.20
C LEU A 635 25.10 38.45 -55.10
N ASP A 636 24.33 38.23 -56.17
CA ASP A 636 23.33 37.15 -56.25
C ASP A 636 23.93 35.77 -55.96
N ARG A 637 25.11 35.48 -56.53
CA ARG A 637 25.83 34.21 -56.31
C ARG A 637 26.32 34.07 -54.88
N VAL A 638 26.82 35.14 -54.29
CA VAL A 638 27.27 35.14 -52.89
C VAL A 638 26.10 34.90 -51.93
N LEU A 639 24.95 35.52 -52.20
CA LEU A 639 23.75 35.39 -51.38
C LEU A 639 22.93 34.11 -51.66
N GLY A 640 23.34 33.29 -52.65
CA GLY A 640 22.62 32.07 -53.02
C GLY A 640 21.19 32.32 -53.51
N ARG A 641 20.88 33.50 -54.06
CA ARG A 641 19.51 33.90 -54.41
C ARG A 641 19.01 33.20 -55.66
N THR A 642 17.76 32.72 -55.61
CA THR A 642 17.02 32.20 -56.78
C THR A 642 16.46 33.34 -57.64
N GLU A 643 16.07 34.46 -57.04
CA GLU A 643 15.63 35.67 -57.73
C GLU A 643 16.76 36.71 -57.83
N SER A 644 17.08 37.12 -59.06
CA SER A 644 18.18 38.06 -59.32
C SER A 644 17.87 39.48 -58.82
N LEU A 645 18.82 40.07 -58.11
CA LEU A 645 18.78 41.47 -57.64
C LEU A 645 18.49 42.46 -58.79
N ALA A 646 19.02 42.21 -59.99
CA ALA A 646 18.80 43.10 -61.13
C ALA A 646 17.33 43.14 -61.62
N SER A 647 16.55 42.11 -61.30
CA SER A 647 15.14 41.98 -61.68
C SER A 647 14.18 42.50 -60.59
N LEU A 648 14.70 42.88 -59.42
CA LEU A 648 13.87 43.45 -58.36
C LEU A 648 13.39 44.86 -58.75
N PRO A 649 12.17 45.25 -58.34
CA PRO A 649 11.72 46.64 -58.43
C PRO A 649 12.72 47.57 -57.74
N ILE A 650 13.06 48.69 -58.39
CA ILE A 650 14.09 49.63 -57.90
C ILE A 650 13.96 49.98 -56.41
N PRO A 651 12.76 50.29 -55.85
CA PRO A 651 12.63 50.59 -54.42
C PRO A 651 13.00 49.41 -53.50
N HIS A 652 12.75 48.17 -53.94
CA HIS A 652 13.10 46.97 -53.18
C HIS A 652 14.60 46.68 -53.30
N LEU A 653 15.17 46.78 -54.51
CA LEU A 653 16.61 46.66 -54.75
C LEU A 653 17.42 47.63 -53.87
N LEU A 654 17.01 48.89 -53.82
CA LEU A 654 17.68 49.92 -53.00
C LEU A 654 17.63 49.58 -51.50
N ARG A 655 16.51 49.04 -51.01
CA ARG A 655 16.36 48.64 -49.60
C ARG A 655 17.21 47.41 -49.27
N THR A 656 17.22 46.40 -50.13
CA THR A 656 18.05 45.20 -49.95
C THR A 656 19.53 45.55 -49.98
N LEU A 657 19.97 46.39 -50.93
CA LEU A 657 21.35 46.86 -50.99
C LEU A 657 21.72 47.74 -49.79
N ALA A 658 20.80 48.55 -49.27
CA ALA A 658 21.02 49.32 -48.05
C ALA A 658 21.25 48.40 -46.84
N GLY A 659 20.45 47.35 -46.69
CA GLY A 659 20.63 46.34 -45.63
C GLY A 659 21.94 45.56 -45.77
N LEU A 660 22.34 45.21 -46.99
CA LEU A 660 23.62 44.53 -47.25
C LEU A 660 24.84 45.46 -47.03
N ALA A 661 24.68 46.77 -47.26
CA ALA A 661 25.73 47.77 -47.13
C ALA A 661 25.90 48.33 -45.70
N ALA A 662 24.92 48.13 -44.82
CA ALA A 662 24.98 48.56 -43.43
C ALA A 662 26.14 47.89 -42.68
N GLU A 663 26.78 48.60 -41.77
CA GLU A 663 27.73 47.98 -40.84
C GLU A 663 26.99 46.95 -39.99
N SER A 664 27.50 45.71 -39.95
CA SER A 664 26.82 44.59 -39.31
C SER A 664 27.82 43.73 -38.57
N ASP A 665 27.55 43.48 -37.29
CA ASP A 665 28.35 42.56 -36.46
C ASP A 665 28.15 41.10 -36.89
N VAL A 666 27.31 40.83 -37.89
CA VAL A 666 27.12 39.51 -38.53
C VAL A 666 28.41 38.96 -39.12
N PHE A 667 29.45 39.76 -39.37
CA PHE A 667 30.72 39.28 -39.91
C PHE A 667 31.74 38.81 -38.87
N ASP A 668 31.47 39.04 -37.58
CA ASP A 668 32.34 38.57 -36.51
C ASP A 668 32.21 37.05 -36.33
N ASN A 669 33.33 36.35 -36.12
CA ASN A 669 33.39 34.89 -35.93
C ASN A 669 32.68 34.05 -37.03
N LEU A 670 32.66 34.54 -38.27
CA LEU A 670 31.85 33.98 -39.34
C LEU A 670 32.30 32.58 -39.78
N VAL A 671 33.60 32.31 -39.79
CA VAL A 671 34.17 31.01 -40.20
C VAL A 671 33.92 29.96 -39.10
N GLU A 672 34.11 30.34 -37.84
CA GLU A 672 33.83 29.47 -36.70
C GLU A 672 32.34 29.11 -36.63
N ARG A 673 31.44 30.08 -36.85
CA ARG A 673 29.99 29.82 -36.89
C ARG A 673 29.57 28.96 -38.07
N ALA A 674 30.10 29.17 -39.26
CA ALA A 674 29.79 28.34 -40.43
C ALA A 674 30.22 26.87 -40.23
N THR A 675 31.36 26.65 -39.57
CA THR A 675 31.84 25.31 -39.23
C THR A 675 30.91 24.63 -38.22
N LEU A 676 30.60 25.30 -37.11
CA LEU A 676 29.67 24.79 -36.10
C LEU A 676 28.26 24.56 -36.64
N ARG A 677 27.77 25.43 -37.54
CA ARG A 677 26.48 25.24 -38.21
C ARG A 677 26.47 23.98 -39.06
N GLY A 678 27.58 23.69 -39.76
CA GLY A 678 27.75 22.44 -40.51
C GLY A 678 27.76 21.20 -39.62
N GLU A 679 28.49 21.24 -38.51
CA GLU A 679 28.52 20.14 -37.53
C GLU A 679 27.13 19.89 -36.90
N LEU A 680 26.42 20.96 -36.55
CA LEU A 680 25.07 20.88 -35.98
C LEU A 680 24.04 20.43 -37.02
N ALA A 681 24.22 20.80 -38.29
CA ALA A 681 23.41 20.32 -39.41
C ALA A 681 23.56 18.80 -39.63
N GLU A 682 24.80 18.29 -39.57
CA GLU A 682 25.07 16.84 -39.63
C GLU A 682 24.42 16.06 -38.46
N MET A 683 24.22 16.72 -37.32
CA MET A 683 23.48 16.18 -36.18
C MET A 683 21.95 16.31 -36.30
N GLY A 684 21.43 16.92 -37.38
CA GLY A 684 20.00 17.11 -37.61
C GLY A 684 19.37 18.30 -36.88
N LEU A 685 20.17 19.28 -36.45
CA LEU A 685 19.72 20.40 -35.61
C LEU A 685 19.38 21.68 -36.40
N GLU A 686 19.28 21.61 -37.72
CA GLU A 686 19.04 22.76 -38.60
C GLU A 686 17.74 23.51 -38.27
N GLU A 687 16.66 22.78 -38.00
CA GLU A 687 15.36 23.36 -37.66
C GLU A 687 15.42 24.11 -36.31
N LEU A 688 16.06 23.50 -35.30
CA LEU A 688 16.23 24.12 -34.00
C LEU A 688 17.12 25.37 -34.08
N LEU A 689 18.21 25.30 -34.86
CA LEU A 689 19.08 26.45 -35.09
C LEU A 689 18.31 27.65 -35.66
N THR A 690 17.47 27.39 -36.67
CA THR A 690 16.65 28.42 -37.29
C THR A 690 15.68 29.03 -36.27
N GLU A 691 15.02 28.18 -35.48
CA GLU A 691 14.08 28.63 -34.44
C GLU A 691 14.76 29.50 -33.38
N LEU A 692 15.91 29.08 -32.87
CA LEU A 692 16.67 29.80 -31.85
C LEU A 692 17.19 31.15 -32.37
N SER A 693 17.58 31.23 -33.65
CA SER A 693 17.95 32.49 -34.31
C SER A 693 16.78 33.46 -34.43
N VAL A 694 15.61 33.00 -34.86
CA VAL A 694 14.40 33.84 -34.97
C VAL A 694 14.01 34.41 -33.59
N ARG A 695 14.09 33.58 -32.54
CA ARG A 695 13.72 33.95 -31.16
C ARG A 695 14.80 34.73 -30.42
N HIS A 696 16.00 34.87 -30.99
CA HIS A 696 17.15 35.53 -30.36
C HIS A 696 17.53 34.98 -28.98
N VAL A 697 17.57 33.66 -28.84
CA VAL A 697 17.78 33.01 -27.54
C VAL A 697 19.23 33.23 -27.04
N PRO A 698 19.43 33.70 -25.79
CA PRO A 698 20.77 33.93 -25.23
C PRO A 698 21.48 32.62 -24.88
N GLU A 699 22.82 32.62 -24.89
CA GLU A 699 23.68 31.46 -24.63
C GLU A 699 23.26 30.64 -23.39
N ALA A 700 22.89 31.32 -22.30
CA ALA A 700 22.52 30.67 -21.03
C ALA A 700 21.26 29.78 -21.12
N HIS A 701 20.41 29.96 -22.14
CA HIS A 701 19.14 29.22 -22.28
C HIS A 701 19.14 28.22 -23.43
N VAL A 702 20.11 28.31 -24.35
CA VAL A 702 20.19 27.45 -25.55
C VAL A 702 20.25 25.96 -25.20
N ALA A 703 21.03 25.58 -24.19
CA ALA A 703 21.13 24.18 -23.78
C ALA A 703 19.79 23.64 -23.24
N ALA A 704 19.06 24.48 -22.48
CA ALA A 704 17.74 24.11 -21.95
C ALA A 704 16.68 23.99 -23.06
N GLU A 705 16.71 24.86 -24.07
CA GLU A 705 15.84 24.77 -25.26
C GLU A 705 16.12 23.51 -26.08
N PHE A 706 17.40 23.13 -26.26
CA PHE A 706 17.78 21.90 -26.94
C PHE A 706 17.32 20.65 -26.18
N GLU A 707 17.61 20.57 -24.88
CA GLU A 707 17.18 19.44 -24.06
C GLU A 707 15.64 19.35 -24.05
N PHE A 708 14.93 20.48 -23.93
CA PHE A 708 13.47 20.50 -24.04
C PHE A 708 12.98 19.93 -25.37
N ALA A 709 13.52 20.40 -26.51
CA ALA A 709 13.14 19.91 -27.83
C ALA A 709 13.41 18.40 -27.98
N TRP A 710 14.56 17.92 -27.51
CA TRP A 710 14.92 16.50 -27.58
C TRP A 710 14.00 15.62 -26.73
N TRP A 711 13.82 15.95 -25.45
CA TRP A 711 12.98 15.16 -24.54
C TRP A 711 11.50 15.17 -24.95
N GLN A 712 11.00 16.32 -25.42
CA GLN A 712 9.62 16.43 -25.88
C GLN A 712 9.39 15.61 -27.17
N SER A 713 10.35 15.65 -28.10
CA SER A 713 10.32 14.83 -29.32
C SER A 713 10.38 13.34 -29.00
N ALA A 714 11.23 12.95 -28.03
CA ALA A 714 11.33 11.58 -27.55
C ALA A 714 10.01 11.09 -26.95
N LEU A 715 9.37 11.90 -26.09
CA LEU A 715 8.08 11.58 -25.49
C LEU A 715 6.98 11.42 -26.56
N GLU A 716 6.88 12.35 -27.50
CA GLU A 716 5.91 12.28 -28.60
C GLU A 716 6.14 11.11 -29.55
N ALA A 717 7.40 10.69 -29.74
CA ALA A 717 7.73 9.51 -30.52
C ALA A 717 7.27 8.23 -29.80
N MET A 718 7.55 8.11 -28.49
CA MET A 718 7.10 6.97 -27.67
C MET A 718 5.58 6.86 -27.62
N LEU A 719 4.86 7.97 -27.44
CA LEU A 719 3.38 8.01 -27.46
C LEU A 719 2.78 7.58 -28.80
N ARG A 720 3.48 7.83 -29.91
CA ARG A 720 3.04 7.41 -31.25
C ARG A 720 3.34 5.93 -31.53
N SER A 721 4.44 5.40 -31.00
CA SER A 721 4.86 4.03 -31.25
C SER A 721 4.23 3.01 -30.31
N ASP A 722 3.92 3.39 -29.07
CA ASP A 722 3.41 2.48 -28.05
C ASP A 722 1.94 2.74 -27.71
N ARG A 723 1.09 1.78 -28.06
CA ARG A 723 -0.35 1.84 -27.78
C ARG A 723 -0.69 1.62 -26.31
N ALA A 724 0.19 0.98 -25.53
CA ALA A 724 -0.03 0.72 -24.12
C ALA A 724 -0.01 2.01 -23.29
N LEU A 725 0.62 3.07 -23.79
CA LEU A 725 0.56 4.43 -23.20
C LEU A 725 -0.79 5.12 -23.38
N LEU A 726 -1.74 4.50 -24.09
CA LEU A 726 -3.12 4.99 -24.28
C LEU A 726 -3.19 6.45 -24.80
N GLY A 727 -2.17 6.88 -25.54
CA GLY A 727 -2.06 8.24 -26.06
C GLY A 727 -2.04 9.33 -24.98
N ALA A 728 -1.52 9.02 -23.79
CA ALA A 728 -1.52 9.90 -22.61
C ALA A 728 -2.93 10.29 -22.11
N ASN A 729 -3.97 9.52 -22.46
CA ASN A 729 -5.33 9.80 -22.00
C ASN A 729 -5.58 9.21 -20.59
N THR A 730 -5.26 10.00 -19.58
CA THR A 730 -5.39 9.65 -18.16
C THR A 730 -6.82 9.34 -17.73
N ALA A 731 -7.84 9.95 -18.38
CA ALA A 731 -9.24 9.63 -18.09
C ALA A 731 -9.64 8.19 -18.47
N VAL A 732 -8.95 7.58 -19.43
CA VAL A 732 -9.11 6.15 -19.75
C VAL A 732 -8.44 5.29 -18.68
N VAL A 733 -7.23 5.66 -18.24
CA VAL A 733 -6.51 4.98 -17.15
C VAL A 733 -7.35 5.01 -15.87
N ASP A 734 -7.85 6.17 -15.46
CA ASP A 734 -8.75 6.34 -14.30
C ASP A 734 -10.00 5.46 -14.35
N ARG A 735 -10.54 5.21 -15.56
CA ARG A 735 -11.68 4.32 -15.75
C ARG A 735 -11.26 2.86 -15.60
N LEU A 736 -10.17 2.46 -16.25
CA LEU A 736 -9.65 1.09 -16.16
C LEU A 736 -9.24 0.73 -14.73
N GLU A 737 -8.58 1.64 -13.99
CA GLU A 737 -8.25 1.43 -12.59
C GLU A 737 -9.52 1.33 -11.71
N ARG A 738 -10.55 2.14 -11.97
CA ARG A 738 -11.85 2.02 -11.28
C ARG A 738 -12.51 0.67 -11.54
N ASP A 739 -12.56 0.25 -12.80
CA ASP A 739 -13.16 -1.02 -13.20
C ASP A 739 -12.35 -2.18 -12.61
N TYR A 740 -11.03 -2.09 -12.59
CA TYR A 740 -10.14 -3.08 -11.95
C TYR A 740 -10.46 -3.24 -10.48
N ARG A 741 -10.60 -2.14 -9.71
CA ARG A 741 -10.93 -2.22 -8.28
C ARG A 741 -12.23 -2.97 -8.03
N LEU A 742 -13.26 -2.69 -8.82
CA LEU A 742 -14.56 -3.34 -8.71
C LEU A 742 -14.48 -4.83 -9.04
N VAL A 743 -13.75 -5.17 -10.11
CA VAL A 743 -13.58 -6.56 -10.57
C VAL A 743 -12.70 -7.37 -9.61
N ASP A 744 -11.59 -6.81 -9.11
CA ASP A 744 -10.72 -7.45 -8.13
C ASP A 744 -11.44 -7.66 -6.79
N GLU A 745 -12.24 -6.69 -6.33
CA GLU A 745 -13.08 -6.85 -5.13
C GLU A 745 -14.14 -7.94 -5.32
N ALA A 746 -14.80 -7.99 -6.49
CA ALA A 746 -15.76 -9.04 -6.81
C ALA A 746 -15.11 -10.43 -6.89
N HIS A 747 -13.90 -10.51 -7.46
CA HIS A 747 -13.12 -11.74 -7.51
C HIS A 747 -12.74 -12.21 -6.11
N ALA A 748 -12.14 -11.35 -5.28
CA ALA A 748 -11.78 -11.67 -3.89
C ALA A 748 -12.99 -12.09 -3.04
N ALA A 749 -14.11 -11.37 -3.16
CA ALA A 749 -15.35 -11.70 -2.44
C ALA A 749 -15.95 -13.07 -2.84
N SER A 750 -15.57 -13.62 -4.00
CA SER A 750 -16.05 -14.92 -4.47
C SER A 750 -15.34 -16.12 -3.85
N ALA A 751 -14.15 -15.93 -3.25
CA ALA A 751 -13.30 -17.02 -2.75
C ALA A 751 -14.00 -17.88 -1.67
N GLY A 752 -14.66 -17.24 -0.70
CA GLY A 752 -15.43 -17.92 0.34
C GLY A 752 -16.62 -18.73 -0.21
N PRO A 753 -17.52 -18.12 -1.00
CA PRO A 753 -18.60 -18.83 -1.69
C PRO A 753 -18.13 -19.98 -2.59
N LEU A 754 -16.99 -19.83 -3.29
CA LEU A 754 -16.40 -20.91 -4.09
C LEU A 754 -15.99 -22.10 -3.22
N LEU A 755 -15.27 -21.85 -2.12
CA LEU A 755 -14.90 -22.90 -1.18
C LEU A 755 -16.14 -23.57 -0.55
N ALA A 756 -17.19 -22.79 -0.25
CA ALA A 756 -18.45 -23.33 0.25
C ALA A 756 -19.12 -24.28 -0.75
N ALA A 757 -19.10 -23.95 -2.05
CA ALA A 757 -19.66 -24.78 -3.11
C ALA A 757 -18.83 -26.07 -3.36
N GLU A 758 -17.49 -25.97 -3.26
CA GLU A 758 -16.59 -27.12 -3.31
C GLU A 758 -16.88 -28.09 -2.14
N LEU A 759 -16.99 -27.56 -0.92
CA LEU A 759 -17.33 -28.36 0.27
C LEU A 759 -18.74 -28.96 0.19
N ALA A 760 -19.71 -28.23 -0.35
CA ALA A 760 -21.07 -28.75 -0.55
C ALA A 760 -21.11 -29.89 -1.56
N THR A 761 -20.24 -29.85 -2.58
CA THR A 761 -20.11 -30.95 -3.54
C THR A 761 -19.49 -32.18 -2.89
N LYS A 762 -18.41 -32.01 -2.11
CA LYS A 762 -17.82 -33.10 -1.31
C LYS A 762 -18.84 -33.70 -0.34
N TRP A 763 -19.64 -32.86 0.33
CA TRP A 763 -20.71 -33.30 1.24
C TRP A 763 -21.78 -34.13 0.54
N ARG A 764 -22.31 -33.68 -0.60
CA ARG A 764 -23.34 -34.42 -1.36
C ARG A 764 -22.86 -35.80 -1.80
N ILE A 765 -21.60 -35.89 -2.23
CA ILE A 765 -20.98 -37.17 -2.58
C ILE A 765 -20.87 -38.06 -1.35
N ALA A 766 -20.29 -37.54 -0.26
CA ALA A 766 -20.09 -38.29 0.97
C ALA A 766 -21.41 -38.81 1.60
N VAL A 767 -22.50 -38.04 1.55
CA VAL A 767 -23.81 -38.48 2.06
C VAL A 767 -24.38 -39.65 1.25
N VAL A 768 -24.13 -39.69 -0.05
CA VAL A 768 -24.57 -40.78 -0.93
C VAL A 768 -23.70 -42.01 -0.71
N ASP A 769 -22.38 -41.83 -0.65
CA ASP A 769 -21.42 -42.92 -0.45
C ASP A 769 -21.55 -43.55 0.94
N GLU A 770 -21.84 -42.74 1.97
CA GLU A 770 -21.90 -43.15 3.39
C GLU A 770 -23.32 -43.01 3.99
N ALA A 771 -24.32 -43.60 3.33
CA ALA A 771 -25.73 -43.49 3.71
C ALA A 771 -26.03 -43.95 5.16
N ASP A 772 -25.32 -44.99 5.64
CA ASP A 772 -25.48 -45.51 6.99
C ASP A 772 -24.90 -44.55 8.06
N GLU A 773 -23.73 -43.96 7.80
CA GLU A 773 -23.18 -42.90 8.66
C GLU A 773 -24.15 -41.70 8.70
N ALA A 774 -24.74 -41.33 7.56
CA ALA A 774 -25.66 -40.21 7.47
C ALA A 774 -26.91 -40.43 8.32
N ALA A 775 -27.47 -41.65 8.31
CA ALA A 775 -28.61 -42.01 9.13
C ALA A 775 -28.28 -41.95 10.64
N ARG A 776 -27.13 -42.50 11.05
CA ARG A 776 -26.68 -42.47 12.46
C ARG A 776 -26.40 -41.04 12.94
N LEU A 777 -25.68 -40.25 12.14
CA LEU A 777 -25.39 -38.85 12.46
C LEU A 777 -26.68 -38.05 12.60
N LYS A 778 -27.62 -38.20 11.66
CA LYS A 778 -28.93 -37.53 11.71
C LYS A 778 -29.72 -37.92 12.97
N HIS A 779 -29.68 -39.19 13.37
CA HIS A 779 -30.34 -39.64 14.60
C HIS A 779 -29.74 -38.96 15.84
N LEU A 780 -28.40 -38.99 15.98
CA LEU A 780 -27.71 -38.36 17.11
C LEU A 780 -27.89 -36.84 17.18
N LEU A 781 -27.85 -36.16 16.02
CA LEU A 781 -28.11 -34.72 15.95
C LEU A 781 -29.56 -34.37 16.33
N ARG A 782 -30.54 -35.25 16.08
CA ARG A 782 -31.94 -35.04 16.48
C ARG A 782 -32.20 -35.35 17.95
N SER A 783 -31.59 -36.41 18.49
CA SER A 783 -31.77 -36.78 19.90
C SER A 783 -31.10 -35.79 20.85
N GLY A 784 -30.02 -35.13 20.40
CA GLY A 784 -29.23 -34.25 21.24
C GLY A 784 -28.43 -34.99 22.32
N GLY A 785 -27.48 -34.29 22.93
CA GLY A 785 -26.69 -34.80 24.06
C GLY A 785 -25.56 -35.78 23.71
N ALA A 786 -25.23 -35.97 22.42
CA ALA A 786 -24.09 -36.77 22.02
C ALA A 786 -22.77 -35.98 22.20
N ASN A 787 -21.74 -36.63 22.73
CA ASN A 787 -20.41 -36.04 22.89
C ASN A 787 -19.57 -36.14 21.60
N ALA A 788 -18.39 -35.52 21.59
CA ALA A 788 -17.52 -35.52 20.41
C ALA A 788 -17.08 -36.93 19.97
N ALA A 789 -16.75 -37.80 20.93
CA ALA A 789 -16.36 -39.18 20.64
C ALA A 789 -17.50 -39.99 20.01
N GLU A 790 -18.72 -39.86 20.54
CA GLU A 790 -19.91 -40.52 20.00
C GLU A 790 -20.25 -40.06 18.58
N LEU A 791 -20.17 -38.74 18.32
CA LEU A 791 -20.44 -38.18 16.99
C LEU A 791 -19.39 -38.62 15.96
N VAL A 792 -18.10 -38.57 16.33
CA VAL A 792 -17.00 -39.00 15.46
C VAL A 792 -17.07 -40.52 15.21
N ALA A 793 -17.35 -41.33 16.23
CA ALA A 793 -17.46 -42.78 16.08
C ALA A 793 -18.67 -43.21 15.24
N ALA A 794 -19.80 -42.49 15.34
CA ALA A 794 -21.01 -42.81 14.59
C ALA A 794 -20.88 -42.51 13.09
N ALA A 795 -20.11 -41.49 12.72
CA ALA A 795 -19.99 -41.00 11.36
C ALA A 795 -18.59 -40.41 11.06
N PRO A 796 -17.51 -41.22 11.11
CA PRO A 796 -16.14 -40.75 11.01
C PRO A 796 -15.85 -40.05 9.67
N THR A 797 -16.37 -40.59 8.56
CA THR A 797 -16.13 -40.07 7.21
C THR A 797 -16.91 -38.78 6.97
N LEU A 798 -18.18 -38.74 7.41
CA LEU A 798 -19.01 -37.55 7.28
C LEU A 798 -18.57 -36.41 8.20
N VAL A 799 -18.17 -36.71 9.44
CA VAL A 799 -17.64 -35.68 10.36
C VAL A 799 -16.33 -35.13 9.82
N ARG A 800 -15.46 -35.96 9.22
CA ARG A 800 -14.25 -35.46 8.53
C ARG A 800 -14.59 -34.48 7.40
N THR A 801 -15.67 -34.72 6.66
CA THR A 801 -16.12 -33.85 5.57
C THR A 801 -16.79 -32.57 6.07
N LEU A 802 -17.55 -32.65 7.16
CA LEU A 802 -18.27 -31.51 7.75
C LEU A 802 -17.37 -30.60 8.60
N ALA A 803 -16.39 -31.18 9.29
CA ALA A 803 -15.52 -30.52 10.25
C ALA A 803 -14.03 -30.67 9.85
N PRO A 804 -13.61 -30.09 8.71
CA PRO A 804 -12.21 -30.09 8.30
C PRO A 804 -11.34 -29.20 9.20
N VAL A 805 -11.94 -28.27 9.95
CA VAL A 805 -11.25 -27.33 10.84
C VAL A 805 -11.80 -27.43 12.25
N TRP A 806 -10.92 -27.56 13.23
CA TRP A 806 -11.26 -27.54 14.65
C TRP A 806 -10.64 -26.32 15.34
N LEU A 807 -11.42 -25.62 16.15
CA LEU A 807 -10.99 -24.55 17.04
C LEU A 807 -11.09 -25.04 18.47
N ALA A 808 -10.00 -24.98 19.22
CA ALA A 808 -9.98 -25.41 20.61
C ALA A 808 -9.04 -24.54 21.43
N SER A 809 -9.37 -24.31 22.70
CA SER A 809 -8.34 -23.97 23.67
C SER A 809 -7.44 -25.20 23.91
N PRO A 810 -6.17 -25.02 24.33
CA PRO A 810 -5.29 -26.16 24.60
C PRO A 810 -5.92 -27.15 25.59
N TYR A 811 -6.65 -26.65 26.57
CA TYR A 811 -7.35 -27.43 27.59
C TYR A 811 -8.63 -28.12 27.08
N GLU A 812 -9.12 -27.76 25.89
CA GLU A 812 -10.22 -28.45 25.22
C GLU A 812 -9.74 -29.53 24.23
N VAL A 813 -8.46 -29.52 23.84
CA VAL A 813 -7.90 -30.52 22.90
C VAL A 813 -8.08 -31.95 23.41
N PRO A 814 -7.91 -32.27 24.71
CA PRO A 814 -8.20 -33.61 25.24
C PRO A 814 -9.66 -34.08 25.06
N GLN A 815 -10.59 -33.18 24.76
CA GLN A 815 -11.99 -33.54 24.46
C GLN A 815 -12.17 -34.00 23.00
N ILE A 816 -11.15 -33.82 22.15
CA ILE A 816 -11.11 -34.31 20.78
C ILE A 816 -10.62 -35.77 20.82
N PRO A 817 -11.34 -36.73 20.21
CA PRO A 817 -10.92 -38.13 20.22
C PRO A 817 -9.55 -38.33 19.57
N ASP A 818 -8.66 -39.11 20.20
CA ASP A 818 -7.29 -39.41 19.71
C ASP A 818 -7.27 -40.00 18.30
N ALA A 819 -8.29 -40.79 17.93
CA ALA A 819 -8.43 -41.35 16.59
C ALA A 819 -8.69 -40.29 15.49
N THR A 820 -8.69 -39.01 15.83
CA THR A 820 -8.94 -37.89 14.92
C THR A 820 -7.61 -37.25 14.49
N PRO A 821 -6.95 -37.72 13.41
CA PRO A 821 -5.69 -37.15 12.96
C PRO A 821 -5.91 -35.77 12.31
N PHE A 822 -4.95 -34.87 12.51
CA PHE A 822 -4.87 -33.60 11.79
C PHE A 822 -3.63 -33.58 10.90
N ASP A 823 -3.75 -32.99 9.71
CA ASP A 823 -2.59 -32.81 8.85
C ASP A 823 -1.72 -31.67 9.37
N VAL A 824 -2.36 -30.60 9.86
CA VAL A 824 -1.69 -29.37 10.31
C VAL A 824 -2.27 -28.92 11.65
N VAL A 825 -1.38 -28.58 12.59
CA VAL A 825 -1.73 -27.91 13.86
C VAL A 825 -1.19 -26.49 13.80
N ILE A 826 -2.09 -25.52 13.94
CA ILE A 826 -1.76 -24.09 14.00
C ILE A 826 -1.93 -23.64 15.45
N VAL A 827 -0.84 -23.27 16.12
CA VAL A 827 -0.89 -22.67 17.46
C VAL A 827 -0.85 -21.16 17.29
N ALA A 828 -1.99 -20.49 17.43
CA ALA A 828 -2.13 -19.08 17.03
C ALA A 828 -1.55 -18.06 18.05
N ASP A 829 -1.38 -18.46 19.31
CA ASP A 829 -0.81 -17.66 20.40
C ASP A 829 0.27 -18.47 21.14
N ALA A 830 1.21 -19.02 20.38
CA ALA A 830 2.25 -19.93 20.87
C ALA A 830 3.19 -19.29 21.90
N GLY A 831 3.33 -17.96 21.90
CA GLY A 831 4.11 -17.26 22.93
C GLY A 831 3.43 -17.26 24.30
N ALA A 832 2.13 -17.58 24.38
CA ALA A 832 1.36 -17.55 25.63
C ALA A 832 1.20 -18.94 26.29
N LEU A 833 1.82 -19.99 25.73
CA LEU A 833 1.66 -21.38 26.17
C LEU A 833 3.01 -22.00 26.51
N CYS A 834 3.10 -22.72 27.62
CA CYS A 834 4.26 -23.58 27.87
C CYS A 834 4.14 -24.91 27.10
N LEU A 835 5.19 -25.74 27.15
CA LEU A 835 5.19 -27.00 26.40
C LEU A 835 4.13 -27.99 26.91
N ALA A 836 3.91 -28.10 28.22
CA ALA A 836 2.88 -28.98 28.79
C ALA A 836 1.46 -28.58 28.36
N GLU A 837 1.19 -27.27 28.23
CA GLU A 837 -0.09 -26.78 27.73
C GLU A 837 -0.28 -27.07 26.24
N ALA A 838 0.77 -26.97 25.43
CA ALA A 838 0.72 -27.18 23.99
C ALA A 838 0.84 -28.66 23.57
N ALA A 839 1.38 -29.54 24.41
CA ALA A 839 1.69 -30.93 24.07
C ALA A 839 0.47 -31.71 23.51
N PRO A 840 -0.75 -31.60 24.08
CA PRO A 840 -1.94 -32.23 23.49
C PRO A 840 -2.21 -31.81 22.05
N ALA A 841 -1.94 -30.56 21.69
CA ALA A 841 -2.11 -30.06 20.34
C ALA A 841 -0.99 -30.55 19.42
N LEU A 842 0.27 -30.44 19.86
CA LEU A 842 1.45 -30.80 19.05
C LEU A 842 1.42 -32.27 18.64
N ARG A 843 1.02 -33.18 19.53
CA ARG A 843 0.95 -34.62 19.22
C ARG A 843 -0.16 -35.02 18.24
N ARG A 844 -1.05 -34.08 17.86
CA ARG A 844 -2.23 -34.38 17.01
C ARG A 844 -1.99 -34.14 15.52
N GLY A 845 -0.86 -33.55 15.12
CA GLY A 845 -0.60 -33.25 13.71
C GLY A 845 0.85 -33.37 13.29
N GLY A 846 1.04 -33.73 12.01
CA GLY A 846 2.37 -33.94 11.43
C GLY A 846 3.10 -32.65 11.02
N GLN A 847 2.38 -31.57 10.74
CA GLN A 847 2.94 -30.24 10.46
C GLN A 847 2.53 -29.25 11.56
N ILE A 848 3.49 -28.51 12.10
CA ILE A 848 3.26 -27.52 13.16
C ILE A 848 3.53 -26.11 12.63
N VAL A 849 2.57 -25.21 12.80
CA VAL A 849 2.70 -23.79 12.49
C VAL A 849 2.44 -22.98 13.76
N ALA A 850 3.45 -22.31 14.28
CA ALA A 850 3.34 -21.54 15.52
C ALA A 850 3.32 -20.04 15.21
N PHE A 851 2.21 -19.37 15.50
CA PHE A 851 2.12 -17.91 15.48
C PHE A 851 2.28 -17.40 16.90
N GLY A 852 3.08 -16.36 17.11
CA GLY A 852 3.30 -15.80 18.43
C GLY A 852 4.00 -14.46 18.38
N ASP A 853 3.96 -13.78 19.52
CA ASP A 853 4.73 -12.56 19.76
C ASP A 853 5.47 -12.69 21.10
N PRO A 854 6.72 -13.18 21.12
CA PRO A 854 7.46 -13.42 22.35
C PRO A 854 7.72 -12.13 23.15
N VAL A 855 7.56 -10.96 22.53
CA VAL A 855 7.76 -9.66 23.20
C VAL A 855 6.58 -9.32 24.14
N THR A 856 5.37 -9.78 23.84
CA THR A 856 4.17 -9.47 24.67
C THR A 856 3.53 -10.68 25.32
N GLN A 857 3.87 -11.88 24.85
CA GLN A 857 3.30 -13.13 25.30
C GLN A 857 4.30 -13.90 26.15
N LYS A 858 3.84 -14.40 27.30
CA LYS A 858 4.59 -15.28 28.19
C LYS A 858 3.61 -16.30 28.79
N PRO A 859 3.98 -17.58 28.92
CA PRO A 859 3.22 -18.54 29.72
C PRO A 859 3.16 -18.08 31.17
N THR A 860 1.98 -18.15 31.78
CA THR A 860 1.81 -17.84 33.21
C THR A 860 1.05 -18.96 33.92
N PRO A 861 1.32 -19.21 35.21
CA PRO A 861 0.56 -20.17 35.99
C PRO A 861 -0.87 -19.67 36.23
N PHE A 862 -1.83 -20.59 36.37
CA PHE A 862 -3.21 -20.24 36.69
C PHE A 862 -3.89 -21.33 37.52
N ARG A 863 -4.98 -20.95 38.20
CA ARG A 863 -5.85 -21.86 38.95
C ARG A 863 -7.31 -21.65 38.63
N VAL A 864 -8.09 -22.73 38.60
CA VAL A 864 -9.53 -22.68 38.33
C VAL A 864 -10.31 -22.09 39.50
N GLY A 865 -9.93 -22.38 40.75
CA GLY A 865 -10.65 -21.94 41.94
C GLY A 865 -10.73 -20.41 42.08
N ALA A 866 -11.89 -19.91 42.54
CA ALA A 866 -12.10 -18.48 42.80
C ALA A 866 -11.74 -18.02 44.24
N GLY A 867 -11.68 -18.95 45.21
CA GLY A 867 -11.34 -18.67 46.61
C GLY A 867 -9.88 -18.22 46.81
N ALA A 868 -9.46 -17.83 48.01
CA ALA A 868 -8.04 -17.57 48.27
C ALA A 868 -7.19 -18.84 48.09
N ALA A 869 -5.95 -18.70 47.60
CA ALA A 869 -5.01 -19.82 47.54
C ALA A 869 -4.64 -20.26 48.96
N THR A 870 -4.53 -21.57 49.17
CA THR A 870 -4.09 -22.20 50.41
C THR A 870 -2.69 -22.79 50.23
N ALA A 871 -2.01 -23.13 51.33
CA ALA A 871 -0.68 -23.77 51.26
C ALA A 871 -0.71 -25.10 50.48
N ASP A 872 -1.85 -25.80 50.49
CA ASP A 872 -2.06 -27.03 49.73
C ASP A 872 -2.31 -26.78 48.23
N ASP A 873 -2.39 -25.52 47.78
CA ASP A 873 -2.57 -25.13 46.38
C ASP A 873 -1.25 -24.69 45.70
N GLU A 874 -0.13 -24.66 46.43
CA GLU A 874 1.19 -24.38 45.84
C GLU A 874 1.61 -25.54 44.91
N PRO A 875 2.07 -25.26 43.68
CA PRO A 875 2.50 -26.29 42.75
C PRO A 875 3.71 -27.06 43.31
N GLU A 876 3.77 -28.36 42.99
CA GLU A 876 4.93 -29.20 43.31
C GLU A 876 5.99 -28.99 42.21
N GLY A 877 6.80 -27.93 42.33
CA GLY A 877 7.89 -27.60 41.40
C GLY A 877 7.76 -26.21 40.76
N ASP A 878 8.79 -25.84 39.98
CA ASP A 878 8.83 -24.56 39.26
C ASP A 878 7.99 -24.66 37.96
N PHE A 879 7.24 -23.60 37.64
CA PHE A 879 6.46 -23.53 36.41
C PHE A 879 7.37 -23.22 35.20
N ASP A 880 7.17 -23.93 34.08
CA ASP A 880 7.89 -23.68 32.83
C ASP A 880 7.44 -22.37 32.17
N GLU A 881 8.20 -21.31 32.41
CA GLU A 881 7.95 -19.98 31.83
C GLU A 881 8.41 -19.85 30.38
N VAL A 882 9.12 -20.84 29.82
CA VAL A 882 9.59 -20.78 28.43
C VAL A 882 8.45 -21.12 27.48
N SER A 883 8.18 -20.24 26.54
CA SER A 883 7.06 -20.44 25.62
C SER A 883 7.33 -21.55 24.60
N VAL A 884 6.27 -22.22 24.14
CA VAL A 884 6.38 -23.19 23.05
C VAL A 884 6.82 -22.51 21.75
N PHE A 885 6.54 -21.22 21.57
CA PHE A 885 7.06 -20.45 20.42
C PHE A 885 8.59 -20.39 20.44
N GLU A 886 9.20 -19.96 21.56
CA GLU A 886 10.65 -19.88 21.71
C GLU A 886 11.31 -21.25 21.50
N ARG A 887 10.80 -22.30 22.17
CA ARG A 887 11.33 -23.66 22.02
C ARG A 887 11.24 -24.17 20.57
N LEU A 888 10.15 -23.87 19.85
CA LEU A 888 10.01 -24.27 18.45
C LEU A 888 10.94 -23.49 17.52
N THR A 889 11.20 -22.20 17.78
CA THR A 889 12.08 -21.38 16.93
C THR A 889 13.52 -21.86 16.89
N GLU A 890 13.95 -22.67 17.87
CA GLU A 890 15.26 -23.35 17.86
C GLU A 890 15.32 -24.50 16.85
N LEU A 891 14.16 -25.05 16.44
CA LEU A 891 14.06 -26.25 15.60
C LEU A 891 13.52 -25.99 14.20
N ILE A 892 12.60 -25.04 14.05
CA ILE A 892 11.91 -24.77 12.78
C ILE A 892 12.18 -23.34 12.29
N PRO A 893 12.13 -23.10 10.97
CA PRO A 893 12.36 -21.78 10.41
C PRO A 893 11.39 -20.72 10.95
N VAL A 894 11.88 -19.48 11.09
CA VAL A 894 11.09 -18.34 11.57
C VAL A 894 10.89 -17.32 10.46
N ASP A 895 9.64 -16.95 10.21
CA ASP A 895 9.27 -15.80 9.39
C ASP A 895 8.73 -14.68 10.27
N THR A 896 8.92 -13.42 9.89
CA THR A 896 8.44 -12.25 10.66
C THR A 896 7.51 -11.41 9.80
N LEU A 897 6.30 -11.16 10.30
CA LEU A 897 5.39 -10.19 9.69
C LEU A 897 5.68 -8.82 10.30
N THR A 898 5.95 -7.82 9.46
CA THR A 898 6.45 -6.50 9.88
C THR A 898 5.51 -5.36 9.55
N ARG A 899 4.57 -5.52 8.61
CA ARG A 899 3.64 -4.45 8.19
C ARG A 899 2.42 -4.36 9.10
N SER A 900 2.31 -3.29 9.89
CA SER A 900 1.17 -3.05 10.78
C SER A 900 0.02 -2.33 10.10
N TYR A 901 -1.20 -2.85 10.28
CA TYR A 901 -2.46 -2.30 9.77
C TYR A 901 -3.33 -1.65 10.85
N ARG A 902 -2.80 -1.41 12.06
CA ARG A 902 -3.56 -0.79 13.17
C ARG A 902 -3.92 0.65 12.83
N ALA A 903 -5.21 0.99 12.97
CA ALA A 903 -5.71 2.31 12.64
C ALA A 903 -5.54 3.30 13.80
N GLY A 904 -4.71 4.34 13.61
CA GLY A 904 -4.72 5.54 14.44
C GLY A 904 -3.63 5.66 15.51
N GLY A 905 -2.65 4.77 15.56
CA GLY A 905 -1.65 4.71 16.63
C GLY A 905 -0.22 4.98 16.19
N GLU A 906 0.05 5.85 15.21
CA GLU A 906 1.39 5.99 14.64
C GLU A 906 2.46 6.38 15.67
N ASP A 907 2.26 7.48 16.39
CA ASP A 907 3.24 7.95 17.39
C ASP A 907 3.48 6.89 18.47
N LEU A 908 2.43 6.15 18.83
CA LEU A 908 2.49 5.01 19.73
C LEU A 908 3.22 3.82 19.11
N ALA A 909 2.94 3.49 17.84
CA ALA A 909 3.52 2.36 17.14
C ALA A 909 5.01 2.58 16.88
N GLU A 910 5.42 3.79 16.50
CA GLU A 910 6.82 4.17 16.31
C GLU A 910 7.59 4.09 17.62
N LEU A 911 7.02 4.61 18.71
CA LEU A 911 7.62 4.52 20.03
C LEU A 911 7.75 3.09 20.53
N VAL A 912 6.69 2.29 20.38
CA VAL A 912 6.71 0.86 20.71
C VAL A 912 7.72 0.11 19.83
N ASN A 913 7.80 0.45 18.55
CA ASN A 913 8.71 -0.16 17.60
C ASN A 913 10.18 0.09 17.96
N ASP A 914 10.52 1.33 18.29
CA ASP A 914 11.87 1.71 18.68
C ASP A 914 12.27 1.10 20.03
N ALA A 915 11.32 1.04 20.97
CA ALA A 915 11.59 0.57 22.33
C ALA A 915 11.63 -0.97 22.44
N PHE A 916 10.83 -1.69 21.66
CA PHE A 916 10.57 -3.13 21.91
C PHE A 916 10.70 -4.05 20.68
N TYR A 917 10.83 -3.50 19.46
CA TYR A 917 10.86 -4.30 18.22
C TYR A 917 12.02 -3.95 17.27
N ASP A 918 13.08 -3.31 17.78
CA ASP A 918 14.30 -2.96 17.03
C ASP A 918 14.06 -2.11 15.76
N GLY A 919 12.97 -1.33 15.72
CA GLY A 919 12.63 -0.55 14.53
C GLY A 919 12.07 -1.37 13.36
N ARG A 920 11.81 -2.68 13.52
CA ARG A 920 11.38 -3.59 12.44
C ARG A 920 9.90 -3.42 12.03
N LEU A 921 9.04 -2.93 12.90
CA LEU A 921 7.61 -2.70 12.61
C LEU A 921 7.44 -1.53 11.63
N VAL A 922 6.76 -1.77 10.51
CA VAL A 922 6.45 -0.75 9.52
C VAL A 922 4.97 -0.38 9.63
N SER A 923 4.68 0.89 9.93
CA SER A 923 3.32 1.42 9.97
C SER A 923 3.15 2.57 8.98
N ILE A 924 1.91 2.77 8.51
CA ILE A 924 1.56 3.91 7.64
C ILE A 924 1.08 5.07 8.52
N PRO A 925 1.51 6.32 8.24
CA PRO A 925 1.14 7.46 9.05
C PRO A 925 -0.36 7.70 9.18
N TRP A 926 -0.82 8.13 10.36
CA TRP A 926 -2.23 8.45 10.59
C TRP A 926 -2.53 9.91 10.24
N ALA A 927 -3.61 10.17 9.50
CA ALA A 927 -4.01 11.53 9.14
C ALA A 927 -4.23 12.43 10.36
N GLY A 928 -4.67 11.86 11.50
CA GLY A 928 -4.86 12.62 12.74
C GLY A 928 -3.57 13.22 13.27
N SER A 929 -2.45 12.48 13.24
CA SER A 929 -1.14 12.97 13.66
C SER A 929 -0.69 14.15 12.78
N TYR A 930 -0.91 14.06 11.46
CA TYR A 930 -0.67 15.19 10.54
C TYR A 930 -1.54 16.42 10.84
N LEU A 931 -2.79 16.21 11.28
CA LEU A 931 -3.72 17.26 11.69
C LEU A 931 -3.50 17.76 13.15
N GLY A 932 -2.40 17.38 13.81
CA GLY A 932 -2.09 17.76 15.19
C GLY A 932 -2.91 17.06 16.27
N ARG A 933 -3.56 15.94 15.94
CA ARG A 933 -4.34 15.10 16.86
C ARG A 933 -3.56 13.82 17.13
N GLY A 934 -2.47 13.93 17.89
CA GLY A 934 -1.59 12.79 18.20
C GLY A 934 -2.33 11.59 18.80
N SER A 935 -1.79 10.41 18.54
CA SER A 935 -2.34 9.14 19.05
C SER A 935 -1.94 8.86 20.50
N LEU A 936 -0.87 9.50 20.96
CA LEU A 936 -0.30 9.40 22.29
C LEU A 936 -0.25 10.77 22.95
N SER A 937 -0.78 10.88 24.17
CA SER A 937 -0.66 12.08 24.99
C SER A 937 -0.28 11.73 26.41
N VAL A 938 0.50 12.57 27.06
CA VAL A 938 0.87 12.42 28.48
C VAL A 938 0.18 13.52 29.28
N ASP A 939 -0.51 13.13 30.34
CA ASP A 939 -1.21 14.02 31.27
C ASP A 939 -0.54 13.94 32.64
N TYR A 940 0.24 14.98 32.98
CA TYR A 940 0.92 15.06 34.26
C TYR A 940 0.01 15.67 35.33
N VAL A 941 -0.30 14.88 36.35
CA VAL A 941 -1.20 15.28 37.42
C VAL A 941 -0.43 15.89 38.58
N GLU A 942 -0.72 17.15 38.91
CA GLU A 942 -0.13 17.80 40.08
C GLU A 942 -0.79 17.32 41.39
N GLY A 943 -0.03 17.33 42.49
CA GLY A 943 -0.56 17.01 43.82
C GLY A 943 -0.70 15.51 44.12
N GLY A 944 -0.21 14.61 43.25
CA GLY A 944 -0.13 13.17 43.50
C GLY A 944 0.90 12.79 44.56
N THR A 945 0.71 13.24 45.81
CA THR A 945 1.59 12.94 46.95
C THR A 945 0.89 12.07 47.99
N GLY A 946 1.64 11.21 48.68
CA GLY A 946 1.09 10.33 49.70
C GLY A 946 2.11 9.85 50.71
N THR A 947 1.62 9.08 51.70
CA THR A 947 2.47 8.32 52.62
C THR A 947 2.81 6.97 52.00
N PRO A 948 4.08 6.53 52.05
CA PRO A 948 4.46 5.21 51.57
C PRO A 948 3.65 4.10 52.24
N ASP A 949 3.30 3.08 51.47
CA ASP A 949 2.63 1.89 51.99
C ASP A 949 3.59 1.12 52.93
N PRO A 950 3.10 0.59 54.06
CA PRO A 950 3.96 -0.14 55.01
C PRO A 950 4.51 -1.46 54.47
N VAL A 951 3.85 -2.07 53.47
CA VAL A 951 4.22 -3.36 52.89
C VAL A 951 5.09 -3.16 51.67
N THR A 952 4.66 -2.34 50.70
CA THR A 952 5.39 -2.16 49.44
C THR A 952 6.43 -1.04 49.50
N GLY A 953 6.33 -0.14 50.48
CA GLY A 953 7.25 1.00 50.61
C GLY A 953 7.07 2.07 49.51
N ALA A 954 6.12 1.90 48.59
CA ALA A 954 5.79 2.82 47.50
C ALA A 954 4.61 3.73 47.86
N VAL A 955 4.50 4.90 47.22
CA VAL A 955 3.29 5.74 47.32
C VAL A 955 2.30 5.28 46.25
N GLU A 956 1.43 4.35 46.62
CA GLU A 956 0.47 3.73 45.70
C GLU A 956 -0.88 4.44 45.65
N SER A 957 -1.43 4.53 44.45
CA SER A 957 -2.75 5.04 44.11
C SER A 957 -3.05 6.46 44.65
N PRO A 958 -2.30 7.48 44.24
CA PRO A 958 -2.56 8.86 44.65
C PRO A 958 -3.97 9.34 44.25
N ASP A 959 -4.64 10.08 45.14
CA ASP A 959 -6.03 10.53 44.94
C ASP A 959 -6.19 11.43 43.70
N ALA A 960 -5.20 12.28 43.44
CA ALA A 960 -5.20 13.19 42.29
C ALA A 960 -5.25 12.43 40.97
N GLU A 961 -4.50 11.33 40.86
CA GLU A 961 -4.44 10.50 39.66
C GLU A 961 -5.75 9.73 39.45
N VAL A 962 -6.30 9.13 40.52
CA VAL A 962 -7.61 8.48 40.49
C VAL A 962 -8.69 9.45 40.00
N ALA A 963 -8.71 10.68 40.53
CA ALA A 963 -9.67 11.70 40.13
C ALA A 963 -9.54 12.05 38.64
N ARG A 964 -8.30 12.20 38.14
CA ARG A 964 -8.06 12.53 36.73
C ARG A 964 -8.48 11.41 35.79
N VAL A 965 -8.18 10.16 36.14
CA VAL A 965 -8.63 8.98 35.36
C VAL A 965 -10.16 8.94 35.28
N VAL A 966 -10.86 9.16 36.40
CA VAL A 966 -12.33 9.23 36.41
C VAL A 966 -12.84 10.34 35.48
N THR A 967 -12.22 11.52 35.48
CA THR A 967 -12.56 12.59 34.54
C THR A 967 -12.43 12.14 33.09
N LEU A 968 -11.31 11.53 32.71
CA LEU A 968 -11.09 11.03 31.34
C LEU A 968 -12.10 9.95 30.92
N VAL A 969 -12.45 9.04 31.84
CA VAL A 969 -13.45 8.00 31.60
C VAL A 969 -14.84 8.62 31.38
N VAL A 970 -15.23 9.62 32.18
CA VAL A 970 -16.50 10.34 32.00
C VAL A 970 -16.52 11.13 30.70
N GLU A 971 -15.44 11.84 30.36
CA GLU A 971 -15.32 12.59 29.11
C GLU A 971 -15.44 11.67 27.89
N HIS A 972 -14.84 10.48 27.94
CA HIS A 972 -14.97 9.48 26.89
C HIS A 972 -16.40 8.95 26.79
N ALA A 973 -17.01 8.57 27.91
CA ALA A 973 -18.38 8.05 27.93
C ALA A 973 -19.39 9.04 27.33
N VAL A 974 -19.20 10.35 27.55
CA VAL A 974 -20.07 11.41 27.01
C VAL A 974 -19.78 11.70 25.54
N ASN A 975 -18.50 11.88 25.18
CA ASN A 975 -18.14 12.40 23.86
C ASN A 975 -17.89 11.30 22.81
N ARG A 976 -17.62 10.06 23.23
CA ARG A 976 -17.24 8.92 22.38
C ARG A 976 -17.86 7.58 22.84
N PRO A 977 -19.17 7.50 23.11
CA PRO A 977 -19.82 6.30 23.65
C PRO A 977 -19.77 5.06 22.73
N THR A 978 -19.41 5.23 21.45
CA THR A 978 -19.28 4.14 20.47
C THR A 978 -17.89 3.53 20.39
N GLU A 979 -16.85 4.22 20.90
CA GLU A 979 -15.47 3.71 20.93
C GLU A 979 -15.26 2.94 22.23
N SER A 980 -14.58 1.79 22.17
CA SER A 980 -14.29 0.99 23.36
C SER A 980 -13.15 1.62 24.18
N LEU A 981 -13.27 1.57 25.51
CA LEU A 981 -12.30 2.17 26.44
C LEU A 981 -11.86 1.13 27.48
N MET A 982 -10.60 1.18 27.88
CA MET A 982 -10.18 0.61 29.16
C MET A 982 -9.16 1.48 29.86
N VAL A 983 -9.06 1.28 31.17
CA VAL A 983 -7.97 1.80 32.00
C VAL A 983 -7.03 0.65 32.31
N VAL A 984 -5.73 0.85 32.08
CA VAL A 984 -4.68 -0.10 32.43
C VAL A 984 -3.79 0.56 33.48
N THR A 985 -3.43 -0.17 34.53
CA THR A 985 -2.60 0.37 35.62
C THR A 985 -1.45 -0.55 36.01
N ALA A 986 -0.33 0.00 36.47
CA ALA A 986 0.81 -0.78 36.96
C ALA A 986 0.67 -1.31 38.41
N SER A 987 -0.37 -0.88 39.14
CA SER A 987 -0.68 -1.38 40.50
C SER A 987 -2.08 -1.99 40.56
N VAL A 988 -2.19 -3.24 41.01
CA VAL A 988 -3.48 -3.94 41.22
C VAL A 988 -4.37 -3.16 42.21
N ARG A 989 -3.76 -2.58 43.25
CA ARG A 989 -4.46 -1.73 44.22
C ARG A 989 -5.01 -0.46 43.56
N HIS A 990 -4.25 0.15 42.66
CA HIS A 990 -4.71 1.30 41.90
C HIS A 990 -5.87 0.94 40.97
N ALA A 991 -5.80 -0.18 40.24
CA ALA A 991 -6.90 -0.68 39.41
C ALA A 991 -8.21 -0.81 40.21
N GLU A 992 -8.16 -1.43 41.40
CA GLU A 992 -9.35 -1.58 42.26
C GLU A 992 -9.90 -0.24 42.73
N ARG A 993 -9.04 0.69 43.15
CA ARG A 993 -9.46 2.04 43.57
C ARG A 993 -10.08 2.84 42.42
N VAL A 994 -9.52 2.76 41.21
CA VAL A 994 -10.10 3.39 40.02
C VAL A 994 -11.45 2.76 39.68
N ARG A 995 -11.57 1.43 39.74
CA ARG A 995 -12.83 0.70 39.49
C ARG A 995 -13.94 1.15 40.44
N GLN A 996 -13.63 1.27 41.73
CA GLN A 996 -14.56 1.80 42.74
C GLN A 996 -14.93 3.26 42.50
N ALA A 997 -13.96 4.11 42.16
CA ALA A 997 -14.18 5.53 41.91
C ALA A 997 -15.03 5.77 40.65
N VAL A 998 -14.77 5.03 39.56
CA VAL A 998 -15.61 5.07 38.35
C VAL A 998 -17.02 4.60 38.65
N ALA A 999 -17.18 3.50 39.39
CA ALA A 999 -18.51 3.01 39.78
C ALA A 999 -19.30 4.04 40.61
N ALA A 1000 -18.63 4.73 41.54
CA ALA A 1000 -19.23 5.80 42.33
C ALA A 1000 -19.60 7.02 41.46
N ALA A 1001 -18.74 7.43 40.53
CA ALA A 1001 -18.98 8.57 39.65
C ALA A 1001 -20.14 8.34 38.65
N PHE A 1002 -20.38 7.09 38.27
CA PHE A 1002 -21.45 6.70 37.37
C PHE A 1002 -22.78 6.40 38.10
N ALA A 1003 -22.75 6.28 39.43
CA ALA A 1003 -23.93 5.98 40.23
C ALA A 1003 -24.98 7.12 40.10
N GLY A 1004 -26.19 6.77 39.65
CA GLY A 1004 -27.30 7.72 39.50
C GLY A 1004 -27.25 8.61 38.25
N ARG A 1005 -26.27 8.42 37.36
CA ARG A 1005 -26.15 9.17 36.09
C ARG A 1005 -26.64 8.39 34.89
N SER A 1006 -27.84 8.72 34.40
CA SER A 1006 -28.44 8.03 33.24
C SER A 1006 -27.73 8.29 31.91
N ASP A 1007 -26.99 9.41 31.79
CA ASP A 1007 -26.30 9.80 30.57
C ASP A 1007 -25.04 8.98 30.27
N VAL A 1008 -24.46 8.33 31.27
CA VAL A 1008 -23.24 7.50 31.14
C VAL A 1008 -23.40 6.06 31.67
N ALA A 1009 -24.49 5.75 32.38
CA ALA A 1009 -24.73 4.43 32.96
C ALA A 1009 -24.69 3.30 31.91
N ASP A 1010 -25.24 3.55 30.72
CA ASP A 1010 -25.28 2.58 29.64
C ASP A 1010 -23.88 2.22 29.12
N PHE A 1011 -22.89 3.12 29.22
CA PHE A 1011 -21.53 2.86 28.71
C PHE A 1011 -20.82 1.74 29.50
N VAL A 1012 -20.99 1.72 30.82
CA VAL A 1012 -20.39 0.71 31.70
C VAL A 1012 -21.23 -0.57 31.76
N GLY A 1013 -22.55 -0.46 31.57
CA GLY A 1013 -23.48 -1.58 31.66
C GLY A 1013 -23.76 -2.35 30.35
N ARG A 1014 -23.20 -1.91 29.22
CA ARG A 1014 -23.54 -2.47 27.89
C ARG A 1014 -22.98 -3.88 27.68
N ASP A 1015 -23.84 -4.80 27.20
CA ASP A 1015 -23.41 -6.12 26.70
C ASP A 1015 -22.82 -5.94 25.29
N THR A 1016 -21.53 -5.59 25.24
CA THR A 1016 -20.74 -5.49 24.01
C THR A 1016 -19.59 -6.48 24.03
N ALA A 1017 -19.02 -6.78 22.86
CA ALA A 1017 -17.85 -7.65 22.76
C ALA A 1017 -16.62 -7.10 23.51
N GLU A 1018 -16.57 -5.79 23.74
CA GLU A 1018 -15.46 -5.08 24.37
C GLU A 1018 -15.97 -4.08 25.42
N PRO A 1019 -16.45 -4.57 26.58
CA PRO A 1019 -16.97 -3.69 27.62
C PRO A 1019 -15.85 -2.84 28.24
N PHE A 1020 -16.26 -1.73 28.87
CA PHE A 1020 -15.34 -0.93 29.68
C PHE A 1020 -14.74 -1.78 30.80
N ALA A 1021 -13.42 -1.72 30.95
CA ALA A 1021 -12.69 -2.46 31.97
C ALA A 1021 -11.59 -1.59 32.59
N VAL A 1022 -11.28 -1.88 33.86
CA VAL A 1022 -10.12 -1.34 34.59
C VAL A 1022 -9.29 -2.55 34.99
N LEU A 1023 -8.09 -2.66 34.46
CA LEU A 1023 -7.25 -3.87 34.52
C LEU A 1023 -5.82 -3.54 34.97
N GLY A 1024 -5.18 -4.49 35.63
CA GLY A 1024 -3.71 -4.49 35.77
C GLY A 1024 -3.01 -4.75 34.43
N LEU A 1025 -1.68 -4.63 34.42
CA LEU A 1025 -0.87 -4.90 33.24
C LEU A 1025 -1.03 -6.35 32.76
N GLU A 1026 -0.91 -7.32 33.67
CA GLU A 1026 -1.04 -8.74 33.37
C GLU A 1026 -2.45 -9.12 32.90
N GLU A 1027 -3.48 -8.59 33.57
CA GLU A 1027 -4.88 -8.80 33.19
C GLU A 1027 -5.21 -8.23 31.78
N SER A 1028 -4.44 -7.26 31.30
CA SER A 1028 -4.66 -6.62 30.00
C SER A 1028 -4.03 -7.37 28.80
N VAL A 1029 -3.20 -8.39 29.04
CA VAL A 1029 -2.42 -9.11 27.99
C VAL A 1029 -3.29 -9.67 26.86
N ALA A 1030 -4.51 -10.14 27.18
CA ALA A 1030 -5.45 -10.70 26.20
C ALA A 1030 -6.51 -9.70 25.71
N GLU A 1031 -6.47 -8.46 26.20
CA GLU A 1031 -7.46 -7.41 25.91
C GLU A 1031 -6.91 -6.34 24.98
N SER A 1032 -7.79 -5.69 24.22
CA SER A 1032 -7.46 -4.45 23.49
C SER A 1032 -8.70 -3.59 23.38
N ARG A 1033 -8.51 -2.27 23.28
CA ARG A 1033 -9.61 -1.30 23.14
C ARG A 1033 -9.25 -0.22 22.14
N ASP A 1034 -10.24 0.49 21.62
CA ASP A 1034 -10.00 1.63 20.75
C ASP A 1034 -9.17 2.70 21.46
N ARG A 1035 -9.50 2.97 22.73
CA ARG A 1035 -8.80 3.91 23.59
C ARG A 1035 -8.33 3.27 24.89
N VAL A 1036 -7.14 3.65 25.34
CA VAL A 1036 -6.57 3.22 26.62
C VAL A 1036 -6.18 4.44 27.44
N VAL A 1037 -6.55 4.44 28.72
CA VAL A 1037 -5.94 5.32 29.73
C VAL A 1037 -4.93 4.47 30.48
N PHE A 1038 -3.64 4.75 30.30
CA PHE A 1038 -2.58 4.07 31.05
C PHE A 1038 -2.25 4.93 32.27
N SER A 1039 -2.71 4.52 33.45
CA SER A 1039 -2.43 5.23 34.71
C SER A 1039 -1.28 4.55 35.43
N LEU A 1040 -0.20 5.29 35.72
CA LEU A 1040 0.96 4.75 36.40
C LEU A 1040 0.57 4.20 37.79
N GLY A 1041 -0.25 4.94 38.54
CA GLY A 1041 -0.75 4.57 39.85
C GLY A 1041 0.26 4.78 40.98
N PHE A 1042 1.36 5.49 40.74
CA PHE A 1042 2.40 5.78 41.72
C PHE A 1042 2.63 7.29 41.84
N GLY A 1043 2.84 7.75 43.07
CA GLY A 1043 3.00 9.16 43.40
C GLY A 1043 4.32 9.51 44.08
N LEU A 1044 4.47 10.77 44.45
CA LEU A 1044 5.62 11.27 45.19
C LEU A 1044 5.39 11.16 46.70
N THR A 1045 6.47 11.00 47.47
CA THR A 1045 6.39 11.21 48.92
C THR A 1045 6.01 12.66 49.24
N LYS A 1046 5.54 12.94 50.46
CA LYS A 1046 5.28 14.31 50.93
C LYS A 1046 6.50 15.25 50.86
N HIS A 1047 7.71 14.70 50.71
CA HIS A 1047 8.96 15.43 50.53
C HIS A 1047 9.40 15.56 49.05
N GLY A 1048 8.54 15.18 48.09
CA GLY A 1048 8.80 15.31 46.66
C GLY A 1048 9.76 14.26 46.08
N ARG A 1049 10.10 13.20 46.82
CA ARG A 1049 10.96 12.11 46.32
C ARG A 1049 10.15 11.00 45.66
N VAL A 1050 10.64 10.49 44.54
CA VAL A 1050 10.20 9.25 43.88
C VAL A 1050 10.83 8.05 44.60
N LEU A 1051 10.04 7.01 44.86
CA LEU A 1051 10.49 5.72 45.39
C LEU A 1051 10.79 4.78 44.21
N SER A 1052 11.80 3.91 44.35
CA SER A 1052 12.41 3.13 43.27
C SER A 1052 11.59 1.92 42.80
N ASP A 1053 10.31 1.84 43.16
CA ASP A 1053 9.45 0.70 42.88
C ASP A 1053 8.10 1.16 42.32
N PHE A 1054 7.81 0.73 41.10
CA PHE A 1054 6.55 0.92 40.38
C PHE A 1054 5.77 -0.39 40.21
N GLY A 1055 5.86 -1.27 41.20
CA GLY A 1055 5.16 -2.55 41.22
C GLY A 1055 5.65 -3.45 40.09
N ASP A 1056 4.70 -3.99 39.32
CA ASP A 1056 4.98 -4.95 38.25
C ASP A 1056 5.98 -4.43 37.20
N LEU A 1057 6.08 -3.11 37.01
CA LEU A 1057 7.03 -2.50 36.06
C LEU A 1057 8.49 -2.52 36.52
N SER A 1058 8.74 -2.67 37.82
CA SER A 1058 10.09 -2.70 38.40
C SER A 1058 10.65 -4.12 38.58
N GLY A 1059 9.84 -5.15 38.33
CA GLY A 1059 10.27 -6.55 38.33
C GLY A 1059 11.00 -6.97 37.04
N GLU A 1060 11.48 -8.22 37.01
CA GLU A 1060 12.17 -8.80 35.85
C GLU A 1060 11.30 -8.83 34.58
N ASP A 1061 9.99 -9.04 34.73
CA ASP A 1061 9.02 -9.05 33.63
C ASP A 1061 8.49 -7.65 33.25
N GLY A 1062 9.04 -6.60 33.87
CA GLY A 1062 8.54 -5.22 33.75
C GLY A 1062 8.59 -4.67 32.32
N GLU A 1063 9.58 -5.06 31.51
CA GLU A 1063 9.69 -4.63 30.10
C GLU A 1063 8.56 -5.21 29.25
N ARG A 1064 8.28 -6.50 29.39
CA ARG A 1064 7.17 -7.18 28.70
C ARG A 1064 5.84 -6.54 29.09
N LEU A 1065 5.61 -6.34 30.39
CA LEU A 1065 4.37 -5.75 30.90
C LEU A 1065 4.18 -4.30 30.43
N LEU A 1066 5.25 -3.50 30.38
CA LEU A 1066 5.19 -2.17 29.77
C LEU A 1066 4.80 -2.28 28.29
N THR A 1067 5.43 -3.19 27.54
CA THR A 1067 5.11 -3.41 26.12
C THR A 1067 3.65 -3.81 25.94
N VAL A 1068 3.13 -4.68 26.80
CA VAL A 1068 1.71 -5.04 26.84
C VAL A 1068 0.87 -3.77 27.01
N GLY A 1069 1.11 -2.97 28.06
CA GLY A 1069 0.40 -1.72 28.34
C GLY A 1069 0.39 -0.75 27.14
N MET A 1070 1.55 -0.58 26.49
CA MET A 1070 1.72 0.31 25.33
C MET A 1070 1.07 -0.23 24.05
N THR A 1071 0.90 -1.54 23.91
CA THR A 1071 0.31 -2.18 22.71
C THR A 1071 -1.20 -2.41 22.81
N ARG A 1072 -1.81 -2.04 23.93
CA ARG A 1072 -3.23 -2.29 24.22
C ARG A 1072 -4.20 -1.38 23.46
N ALA A 1073 -3.77 -0.17 23.11
CA ALA A 1073 -4.58 0.78 22.38
C ALA A 1073 -4.57 0.50 20.88
N ARG A 1074 -5.75 0.49 20.25
CA ARG A 1074 -5.85 0.44 18.78
C ARG A 1074 -5.74 1.82 18.14
N ARG A 1075 -6.33 2.85 18.76
CA ARG A 1075 -6.41 4.22 18.20
C ARG A 1075 -5.70 5.26 19.04
N SER A 1076 -5.83 5.25 20.36
CA SER A 1076 -5.23 6.33 21.16
C SER A 1076 -4.98 5.91 22.59
N MET A 1077 -3.89 6.43 23.15
CA MET A 1077 -3.52 6.23 24.53
C MET A 1077 -3.26 7.56 25.24
N VAL A 1078 -3.80 7.69 26.45
CA VAL A 1078 -3.48 8.77 27.37
C VAL A 1078 -2.70 8.18 28.54
N ILE A 1079 -1.44 8.57 28.70
CA ILE A 1079 -0.65 8.19 29.88
C ILE A 1079 -0.92 9.22 30.97
N VAL A 1080 -1.45 8.78 32.10
CA VAL A 1080 -1.68 9.63 33.28
C VAL A 1080 -0.59 9.29 34.30
N SER A 1081 0.15 10.31 34.74
CA SER A 1081 1.23 10.12 35.71
C SER A 1081 1.31 11.28 36.68
N SER A 1082 1.42 10.97 37.97
CA SER A 1082 1.77 11.95 39.01
C SER A 1082 3.27 12.27 39.05
N ILE A 1083 4.09 11.54 38.28
CA ILE A 1083 5.55 11.63 38.27
C ILE A 1083 6.04 12.12 36.90
N ARG A 1084 6.91 13.15 36.89
CA ARG A 1084 7.56 13.68 35.68
C ARG A 1084 8.95 13.06 35.49
N PRO A 1085 9.45 12.90 34.24
CA PRO A 1085 10.80 12.40 33.97
C PRO A 1085 11.90 13.22 34.67
N SER A 1086 11.70 14.54 34.79
CA SER A 1086 12.64 15.45 35.45
C SER A 1086 12.73 15.27 36.97
N ALA A 1087 11.83 14.50 37.59
CA ALA A 1087 11.83 14.25 39.04
C ALA A 1087 12.72 13.04 39.42
N PHE A 1088 13.47 12.48 38.46
CA PHE A 1088 14.25 11.25 38.60
C PHE A 1088 15.75 11.49 38.39
N ASP A 1089 16.59 10.79 39.17
CA ASP A 1089 18.04 10.70 38.99
C ASP A 1089 18.40 9.40 38.25
N GLU A 1090 19.13 9.49 37.13
CA GLU A 1090 19.56 8.33 36.32
C GLU A 1090 20.23 7.24 37.18
N GLY A 1091 19.81 5.97 36.99
CA GLY A 1091 20.41 4.78 37.62
C GLY A 1091 19.69 4.19 38.84
N ARG A 1092 18.49 4.69 39.22
CA ARG A 1092 17.71 4.18 40.37
C ARG A 1092 16.48 3.32 40.03
N LEU A 1093 16.13 3.19 38.75
CA LEU A 1093 15.04 2.34 38.24
C LEU A 1093 15.64 1.32 37.29
N GLU A 1094 15.07 0.13 37.28
CA GLU A 1094 15.47 -0.98 36.42
C GLU A 1094 14.26 -1.43 35.55
N SER A 1095 14.54 -2.26 34.54
CA SER A 1095 13.53 -2.92 33.70
C SER A 1095 12.53 -1.94 33.05
N GLY A 1096 11.23 -2.29 33.04
CA GLY A 1096 10.18 -1.51 32.39
C GLY A 1096 10.00 -0.11 32.99
N ALA A 1097 10.25 0.08 34.29
CA ALA A 1097 10.13 1.39 34.93
C ALA A 1097 11.14 2.42 34.35
N ALA A 1098 12.37 1.98 34.07
CA ALA A 1098 13.38 2.82 33.43
C ALA A 1098 13.00 3.14 31.98
N THR A 1099 12.55 2.13 31.23
CA THR A 1099 12.11 2.27 29.83
C THR A 1099 10.92 3.22 29.69
N LEU A 1100 9.94 3.16 30.60
CA LEU A 1100 8.81 4.10 30.63
C LEU A 1100 9.29 5.54 30.82
N MET A 1101 10.24 5.80 31.72
CA MET A 1101 10.74 7.15 31.95
C MET A 1101 11.54 7.68 30.76
N SER A 1102 12.33 6.82 30.10
CA SER A 1102 13.00 7.14 28.83
C SER A 1102 12.00 7.51 27.73
N ILE A 1103 10.95 6.70 27.57
CA ILE A 1103 9.82 6.92 26.67
C ILE A 1103 9.16 8.29 26.93
N LEU A 1104 8.83 8.59 28.19
CA LEU A 1104 8.21 9.85 28.58
C LEU A 1104 9.13 11.05 28.32
N GLY A 1105 10.44 10.90 28.48
CA GLY A 1105 11.44 11.91 28.11
C GLY A 1105 11.54 12.13 26.60
N GLY A 1106 11.48 11.07 25.80
CA GLY A 1106 11.59 11.11 24.34
C GLY A 1106 10.37 11.70 23.63
N ILE A 1107 9.16 11.49 24.15
CA ILE A 1107 7.91 12.06 23.59
C ILE A 1107 7.98 13.61 23.53
N ALA A 1108 8.61 14.25 24.52
CA ALA A 1108 8.76 15.71 24.53
C ALA A 1108 9.74 16.25 23.47
N ALA A 1109 10.68 15.42 23.01
CA ALA A 1109 11.70 15.81 22.03
C ALA A 1109 11.30 15.53 20.57
N ARG A 1110 10.44 14.53 20.32
CA ARG A 1110 10.07 14.03 18.97
C ARG A 1110 9.14 14.92 18.15
N ALA A 1111 8.58 15.99 18.72
CA ALA A 1111 7.69 16.91 17.99
C ALA A 1111 8.39 17.74 16.88
N ARG A 1112 9.70 17.56 16.65
CA ARG A 1112 10.49 18.24 15.63
C ARG A 1112 11.36 17.24 14.86
N GLN A 1113 10.82 16.63 13.82
CA GLN A 1113 11.63 15.91 12.83
C GLN A 1113 11.52 16.59 11.46
N SER A 1114 12.69 16.70 10.82
CA SER A 1114 12.98 17.47 9.61
C SER A 1114 12.32 16.89 8.37
N ARG A 1115 11.77 17.77 7.52
CA ARG A 1115 11.18 17.46 6.21
C ARG A 1115 12.27 17.02 5.21
N LEU A 1116 12.06 15.91 4.51
CA LEU A 1116 12.97 15.39 3.47
C LEU A 1116 12.49 15.80 2.07
N GLU A 1117 12.47 17.11 1.78
CA GLU A 1117 12.01 17.59 0.45
C GLU A 1117 13.03 17.30 -0.67
N ASP A 1118 14.32 17.21 -0.35
CA ASP A 1118 15.40 17.11 -1.33
C ASP A 1118 15.43 15.79 -2.13
N LEU A 1119 14.72 14.75 -1.68
CA LEU A 1119 14.67 13.43 -2.32
C LEU A 1119 13.41 13.21 -3.16
N ALA A 1120 12.52 14.19 -3.22
CA ALA A 1120 11.22 14.03 -3.85
C ALA A 1120 11.27 14.03 -5.38
N ASP A 1121 10.31 13.33 -5.99
CA ASP A 1121 10.12 13.33 -7.44
C ASP A 1121 9.83 14.73 -7.98
N PRO A 1122 10.43 15.16 -9.12
CA PRO A 1122 10.17 16.47 -9.70
C PRO A 1122 8.69 16.76 -9.98
N LEU A 1123 7.91 15.77 -10.42
CA LEU A 1123 6.46 15.92 -10.66
C LEU A 1123 5.72 16.22 -9.36
N THR A 1124 6.09 15.52 -8.29
CA THR A 1124 5.55 15.70 -6.93
C THR A 1124 5.90 17.08 -6.37
N LEU A 1125 7.13 17.55 -6.58
CA LEU A 1125 7.58 18.89 -6.18
C LEU A 1125 6.80 19.99 -6.90
N THR A 1126 6.59 19.86 -8.21
CA THR A 1126 5.77 20.81 -8.99
C THR A 1126 4.34 20.87 -8.45
N LEU A 1127 3.71 19.72 -8.19
CA LEU A 1127 2.37 19.68 -7.59
C LEU A 1127 2.34 20.34 -6.21
N ALA A 1128 3.32 20.05 -5.35
CA ALA A 1128 3.44 20.66 -4.04
C ALA A 1128 3.53 22.20 -4.12
N GLY A 1129 4.30 22.73 -5.08
CA GLY A 1129 4.38 24.16 -5.36
C GLY A 1129 3.03 24.78 -5.71
N HIS A 1130 2.26 24.15 -6.60
CA HIS A 1130 0.92 24.63 -6.98
C HIS A 1130 -0.09 24.56 -5.83
N LEU A 1131 -0.06 23.50 -5.02
CA LEU A 1131 -0.91 23.39 -3.83
C LEU A 1131 -0.58 24.46 -2.79
N ARG A 1132 0.70 24.72 -2.54
CA ARG A 1132 1.16 25.79 -1.63
C ARG A 1132 0.71 27.17 -2.13
N ALA A 1133 0.76 27.41 -3.44
CA ALA A 1133 0.26 28.66 -4.04
C ALA A 1133 -1.25 28.85 -3.81
N LEU A 1134 -2.02 27.78 -3.61
CA LEU A 1134 -3.45 27.83 -3.25
C LEU A 1134 -3.70 27.95 -1.73
N GLY A 1135 -2.65 28.20 -0.92
CA GLY A 1135 -2.77 28.35 0.54
C GLY A 1135 -2.96 27.03 1.29
N ILE A 1136 -2.62 25.90 0.66
CA ILE A 1136 -2.71 24.57 1.26
C ILE A 1136 -1.37 24.23 1.93
N SER A 1137 -1.40 23.69 3.15
CA SER A 1137 -0.21 23.17 3.81
C SER A 1137 0.13 21.82 3.21
N VAL A 1138 1.37 21.66 2.75
CA VAL A 1138 1.84 20.47 2.01
C VAL A 1138 3.19 20.06 2.55
N ASP A 1139 3.31 18.78 2.92
CA ASP A 1139 4.60 18.14 3.19
C ASP A 1139 4.85 17.05 2.14
N VAL A 1140 6.10 16.95 1.71
CA VAL A 1140 6.57 15.97 0.72
C VAL A 1140 7.41 14.93 1.44
N ASP A 1141 7.29 13.67 1.03
CA ASP A 1141 7.90 12.51 1.67
C ASP A 1141 7.62 12.46 3.18
N TYR A 1142 6.34 12.60 3.55
CA TYR A 1142 5.94 12.68 4.95
C TYR A 1142 6.33 11.39 5.68
N ARG A 1143 7.27 11.56 6.62
CA ARG A 1143 7.90 10.50 7.42
C ARG A 1143 8.56 9.40 6.58
N GLY A 1144 8.97 9.68 5.35
CA GLY A 1144 9.59 8.69 4.46
C GLY A 1144 8.63 7.62 3.93
N ARG A 1145 7.31 7.82 4.07
CA ARG A 1145 6.27 6.80 3.78
C ARG A 1145 5.21 7.25 2.80
N LEU A 1146 4.85 8.54 2.84
CA LEU A 1146 3.79 9.11 2.03
C LEU A 1146 4.38 10.15 1.06
N PRO A 1147 4.29 9.94 -0.26
CA PRO A 1147 4.98 10.77 -1.25
C PRO A 1147 4.61 12.26 -1.15
N LEU A 1148 3.32 12.56 -1.01
CA LEU A 1148 2.82 13.92 -0.80
C LEU A 1148 1.58 13.89 0.07
N VAL A 1149 1.58 14.70 1.13
CA VAL A 1149 0.42 14.92 1.99
C VAL A 1149 0.07 16.39 2.01
N ALA A 1150 -1.21 16.70 2.09
CA ALA A 1150 -1.68 18.07 2.15
C ALA A 1150 -2.87 18.22 3.10
N GLN A 1151 -3.02 19.38 3.73
CA GLN A 1151 -4.14 19.67 4.63
C GLN A 1151 -4.73 21.06 4.45
N TYR A 1152 -6.03 21.15 4.75
CA TYR A 1152 -6.77 22.40 4.84
C TYR A 1152 -7.93 22.26 5.83
N LYS A 1153 -8.02 23.18 6.81
CA LYS A 1153 -9.12 23.27 7.80
C LYS A 1153 -9.54 21.91 8.41
N GLY A 1154 -8.58 21.09 8.82
CA GLY A 1154 -8.85 19.83 9.51
C GLY A 1154 -9.18 18.63 8.60
N LYS A 1155 -9.02 18.77 7.28
CA LYS A 1155 -9.00 17.65 6.34
C LYS A 1155 -7.58 17.41 5.84
N ALA A 1156 -7.23 16.15 5.66
CA ALA A 1156 -5.93 15.73 5.14
C ALA A 1156 -6.12 14.82 3.91
N VAL A 1157 -5.24 15.00 2.92
CA VAL A 1157 -5.21 14.22 1.68
C VAL A 1157 -3.81 13.65 1.51
N VAL A 1158 -3.74 12.43 0.99
CA VAL A 1158 -2.52 11.80 0.49
C VAL A 1158 -2.64 11.66 -1.01
N VAL A 1159 -1.57 12.01 -1.72
CA VAL A 1159 -1.49 11.99 -3.17
C VAL A 1159 -0.39 11.03 -3.59
N GLU A 1160 -0.73 10.08 -4.45
CA GLU A 1160 0.23 9.11 -4.99
C GLU A 1160 0.20 9.11 -6.52
N SER A 1161 1.39 9.15 -7.10
CA SER A 1161 1.64 9.22 -8.54
C SER A 1161 2.05 7.86 -9.14
N ASP A 1162 2.14 7.79 -10.47
CA ASP A 1162 2.55 6.54 -11.15
C ASP A 1162 3.95 6.09 -10.67
N SER A 1163 4.86 7.04 -10.41
CA SER A 1163 6.22 6.72 -9.93
C SER A 1163 6.24 6.09 -8.55
N ASP A 1164 5.25 6.41 -7.72
CA ASP A 1164 5.20 5.94 -6.32
C ASP A 1164 4.66 4.50 -6.24
N THR A 1165 3.83 4.11 -7.20
CA THR A 1165 3.06 2.85 -7.16
C THR A 1165 3.57 1.77 -8.13
N VAL A 1166 4.52 2.09 -9.01
CA VAL A 1166 4.93 1.19 -10.10
C VAL A 1166 5.60 -0.11 -9.65
N ARG A 1167 6.16 -0.14 -8.44
CA ARG A 1167 6.82 -1.34 -7.87
C ARG A 1167 5.86 -2.24 -7.09
N GLU A 1168 4.64 -1.79 -6.87
CA GLU A 1168 3.61 -2.53 -6.15
C GLU A 1168 2.68 -3.25 -7.14
N THR A 1169 2.12 -4.38 -6.71
CA THR A 1169 1.08 -5.07 -7.48
C THR A 1169 -0.13 -4.14 -7.71
N LEU A 1170 -0.90 -4.40 -8.76
CA LEU A 1170 -2.12 -3.65 -9.06
C LEU A 1170 -3.10 -3.70 -7.88
N ARG A 1171 -3.23 -4.87 -7.25
CA ARG A 1171 -4.09 -5.03 -6.06
C ARG A 1171 -3.62 -4.15 -4.89
N GLU A 1172 -2.32 -4.13 -4.61
CA GLU A 1172 -1.76 -3.34 -3.51
C GLU A 1172 -1.98 -1.84 -3.74
N SER A 1173 -1.44 -1.34 -4.86
CA SER A 1173 -1.44 0.08 -5.20
C SER A 1173 -2.82 0.67 -5.50
N LEU A 1174 -3.73 -0.09 -6.12
CA LEU A 1174 -5.05 0.44 -6.53
C LEU A 1174 -6.13 0.15 -5.48
N ARG A 1175 -6.03 -0.92 -4.70
CA ARG A 1175 -7.09 -1.32 -3.75
C ARG A 1175 -6.63 -1.33 -2.29
N LEU A 1176 -5.66 -2.16 -1.90
CA LEU A 1176 -5.35 -2.42 -0.49
C LEU A 1176 -4.78 -1.18 0.20
N ARG A 1177 -3.70 -0.60 -0.34
CA ARG A 1177 -3.05 0.58 0.21
C ARG A 1177 -4.00 1.79 0.27
N PRO A 1178 -4.76 2.13 -0.79
CA PRO A 1178 -5.79 3.18 -0.70
C PRO A 1178 -6.88 2.92 0.34
N GLN A 1179 -7.30 1.66 0.53
CA GLN A 1179 -8.28 1.31 1.57
C GLN A 1179 -7.69 1.52 2.98
N VAL A 1180 -6.44 1.13 3.20
CA VAL A 1180 -5.73 1.35 4.49
C VAL A 1180 -5.60 2.85 4.77
N LEU A 1181 -5.14 3.64 3.80
CA LEU A 1181 -5.02 5.10 3.93
C LEU A 1181 -6.36 5.77 4.28
N ARG A 1182 -7.46 5.35 3.65
CA ARG A 1182 -8.81 5.84 3.99
C ARG A 1182 -9.24 5.45 5.41
N ARG A 1183 -8.95 4.23 5.85
CA ARG A 1183 -9.21 3.79 7.25
C ARG A 1183 -8.37 4.60 8.26
N LEU A 1184 -7.19 5.04 7.85
CA LEU A 1184 -6.32 5.98 8.58
C LEU A 1184 -6.76 7.45 8.43
N GLY A 1185 -7.94 7.72 7.89
CA GLY A 1185 -8.52 9.06 7.84
C GLY A 1185 -7.98 9.96 6.72
N TRP A 1186 -7.15 9.44 5.83
CA TRP A 1186 -6.70 10.18 4.65
C TRP A 1186 -7.76 10.19 3.55
N HIS A 1187 -7.95 11.34 2.92
CA HIS A 1187 -8.51 11.36 1.57
C HIS A 1187 -7.43 10.86 0.60
N TYR A 1188 -7.70 9.79 -0.14
CA TYR A 1188 -6.75 9.24 -1.11
C TYR A 1188 -7.01 9.81 -2.50
N VAL A 1189 -5.99 10.36 -3.14
CA VAL A 1189 -6.04 10.85 -4.53
C VAL A 1189 -4.95 10.19 -5.36
N ARG A 1190 -5.36 9.54 -6.44
CA ARG A 1190 -4.46 9.02 -7.46
C ARG A 1190 -4.23 10.10 -8.53
N VAL A 1191 -2.98 10.32 -8.93
CA VAL A 1191 -2.62 11.26 -9.99
C VAL A 1191 -1.67 10.59 -11.00
N HIS A 1192 -1.78 10.94 -12.27
CA HIS A 1192 -0.94 10.34 -13.31
C HIS A 1192 0.19 11.28 -13.72
N ALA A 1193 1.35 10.74 -14.08
CA ALA A 1193 2.53 11.50 -14.46
C ALA A 1193 2.26 12.42 -15.65
N PHE A 1194 1.45 11.96 -16.62
CA PHE A 1194 1.00 12.77 -17.76
C PHE A 1194 0.14 13.98 -17.35
N ASP A 1195 -0.73 13.83 -16.34
CA ASP A 1195 -1.54 14.91 -15.78
C ASP A 1195 -0.67 15.92 -15.04
N LEU A 1196 0.27 15.42 -14.22
CA LEU A 1196 1.21 16.26 -13.46
C LEU A 1196 2.15 17.07 -14.36
N TYR A 1197 2.48 16.54 -15.54
CA TYR A 1197 3.27 17.27 -16.53
C TYR A 1197 2.41 18.26 -17.33
N SER A 1198 1.23 17.85 -17.80
CA SER A 1198 0.44 18.63 -18.76
C SER A 1198 -0.39 19.75 -18.11
N ASP A 1199 -0.96 19.50 -16.92
CA ASP A 1199 -1.80 20.46 -16.19
C ASP A 1199 -1.68 20.30 -14.66
N PRO A 1200 -0.49 20.55 -14.08
CA PRO A 1200 -0.29 20.44 -12.63
C PRO A 1200 -1.19 21.41 -11.83
N ALA A 1201 -1.51 22.58 -12.40
CA ALA A 1201 -2.39 23.56 -11.79
C ALA A 1201 -3.85 23.05 -11.68
N GLY A 1202 -4.37 22.41 -12.73
CA GLY A 1202 -5.68 21.77 -12.71
C GLY A 1202 -5.74 20.60 -11.73
N VAL A 1203 -4.67 19.79 -11.63
CA VAL A 1203 -4.57 18.73 -10.62
C VAL A 1203 -4.61 19.31 -9.19
N ALA A 1204 -3.84 20.36 -8.93
CA ALA A 1204 -3.84 21.06 -7.64
C ALA A 1204 -5.22 21.62 -7.30
N ALA A 1205 -5.93 22.21 -8.27
CA ALA A 1205 -7.29 22.72 -8.09
C ALA A 1205 -8.30 21.61 -7.73
N ARG A 1206 -8.19 20.41 -8.33
CA ARG A 1206 -9.03 19.25 -7.97
C ARG A 1206 -8.77 18.80 -6.53
N ILE A 1207 -7.51 18.73 -6.12
CA ILE A 1207 -7.13 18.35 -4.75
C ILE A 1207 -7.60 19.41 -3.75
N ALA A 1208 -7.44 20.71 -4.07
CA ALA A 1208 -7.94 21.82 -3.28
C ALA A 1208 -9.46 21.72 -3.05
N ALA A 1209 -10.23 21.36 -4.09
CA ALA A 1209 -11.67 21.14 -3.99
C ALA A 1209 -12.02 19.97 -3.05
N ILE A 1210 -11.27 18.86 -3.08
CA ILE A 1210 -11.46 17.72 -2.15
C ILE A 1210 -11.22 18.16 -0.70
N LEU A 1211 -10.18 18.97 -0.48
CA LEU A 1211 -9.86 19.57 0.81
C LEU A 1211 -10.86 20.68 1.24
N GLY A 1212 -11.70 21.16 0.33
CA GLY A 1212 -12.68 22.21 0.58
C GLY A 1212 -12.07 23.62 0.65
N ALA A 1213 -10.91 23.84 0.01
CA ALA A 1213 -10.33 25.15 -0.17
C ALA A 1213 -11.11 25.91 -1.27
N PRO A 1214 -11.68 27.09 -0.98
CA PRO A 1214 -12.40 27.88 -1.99
C PRO A 1214 -11.43 28.42 -3.06
N PRO A 1215 -11.90 28.63 -4.31
CA PRO A 1215 -11.08 29.19 -5.39
C PRO A 1215 -10.61 30.63 -5.13
N GLU A 1216 -11.21 31.31 -4.14
CA GLU A 1216 -10.86 32.67 -3.70
C GLU A 1216 -9.83 32.70 -2.54
N THR A 1217 -9.24 31.54 -2.18
CA THR A 1217 -8.20 31.51 -1.14
C THR A 1217 -7.02 32.39 -1.58
N PRO A 1218 -6.55 33.34 -0.74
CA PRO A 1218 -5.50 34.27 -1.13
C PRO A 1218 -4.26 33.50 -1.58
N THR A 1219 -3.86 33.73 -2.83
CA THR A 1219 -2.66 33.15 -3.42
C THR A 1219 -1.43 33.78 -2.78
N ALA A 1220 -0.56 32.95 -2.19
CA ALA A 1220 0.71 33.43 -1.69
C ALA A 1220 1.65 33.65 -2.89
N ASP A 1221 2.02 34.91 -3.16
CA ASP A 1221 3.04 35.21 -4.17
C ASP A 1221 4.42 34.76 -3.66
N THR A 1222 4.95 33.74 -4.33
CA THR A 1222 6.34 33.25 -4.31
C THR A 1222 6.91 32.60 -3.04
N VAL A 1223 7.60 31.48 -3.30
CA VAL A 1223 8.74 30.86 -2.58
C VAL A 1223 9.05 31.48 -1.22
N THR A 1224 8.19 31.23 -0.24
CA THR A 1224 8.52 31.46 1.16
C THR A 1224 8.81 30.11 1.76
N GLN A 1225 10.06 29.95 2.24
CA GLN A 1225 10.39 28.90 3.19
C GLN A 1225 9.32 28.90 4.29
N PRO A 1226 8.96 27.73 4.83
CA PRO A 1226 7.99 27.64 5.91
C PRO A 1226 8.40 28.60 7.02
N ILE A 1227 7.53 29.55 7.35
CA ILE A 1227 7.73 30.47 8.47
C ILE A 1227 7.77 29.61 9.73
N ASP A 1228 8.92 29.56 10.38
CA ASP A 1228 9.04 29.12 11.77
C ASP A 1228 8.18 30.08 12.61
N VAL A 1229 6.96 29.64 12.93
CA VAL A 1229 6.18 30.27 13.99
C VAL A 1229 6.85 29.85 15.29
N LEU A 1230 7.84 30.63 15.72
CA LEU A 1230 8.30 30.66 17.09
C LEU A 1230 7.15 31.22 17.95
N ASP A 1231 6.46 30.33 18.66
CA ASP A 1231 5.78 30.66 19.92
C ASP A 1231 6.28 29.71 21.02
#